data_AF-A8YJQ7-F1
#
_entry.id   AF-A8YJQ7-F1
#
_cell.length_a   1.000
_cell.length_b   1.000
_cell.length_c   1.000
_cell.angle_alpha   90.00
_cell.angle_beta   90.00
_cell.angle_gamma   90.00
#
_symmetry.space_group_name_H-M   'P 1'
#
loop_
_entity.id
_entity.type
_entity.pdbx_description
1 polymer ?
#
loop_
_entity_poly.entity_id
_entity_poly.type
_entity_poly.pdbx_seq_one_letter_code
_entity_poly.pdbx_strand_id
1 'polypeptide(L)'
;MIRPKAVTSSVDVNVNSFMAGPGRFAVGAQFELVKGFFNSRPLLNPSYQISPGIYTKEQLAAYFGLSNDYGWNMKHIYYRDQVDDYAERVYIYNSQRFKISDSAKFVVKADGTREIQNFYVEPLQDNFDFVGGGIFASIGNAILEPLIDPSKIGRTVNINFTGTRTEKTYDKATFEADRLKIASWGGLASSTLYNGIIKLTNDLFSSGVTRFLGGDKADKAIEYGTDGDDALFANNWTDKTLLFKYNKNGGILIGGRGNDILWGAISLKENNDDLLIGGIGNDQLRGFYGNDTLLGGEGNDTLNGGLGHDTLTGGLGIDVADYSSETTPITLTLTKNPDPKLTGFNGTVKVGSDTDTLSSIETLKFTPKDDIVKIQSIPQGVTLDAVDGKDTLDFSTANPKVGVQVDSTTKVVKLGSDSLSITNFEIFVGTAYNDIFKVDEKTIKVDGGEGIDLVDFSNSSKPITVDLVKSGTGIPQYIKIENFKGSSFNDVFTLDKAANKVEAGNGNDIMIGGAGNDTLDGGLGNDTVDYSLETTPITLTLVKNPDPKLTGFNGTVKVGSDTDTLSSIETLKFTPKDDIVKIQSIPQGVTLDGGEGKDTLDFSTANPKVGVQVDSTTKVVKLGSDSLSIANFEIFVGTAYNDIFKVDEKTIKVDGGEGIDLVDFSNSSKPITVDLVKSGTGIPQYIKIENFKGSSFNDVFTLDKAANKVEGGNGNDIMIGGAGNDTLDGGLGNDTVDYSLETTPITLTLVKNPDPKLTGFNGTVKVGSDTDTLSSIETLKFTKKDDIVKIQSLPKGVTLDAVDGKDTLDFSTLTTTLGVSINITAKVAQVGSESLSIANFETFIGTNRDDTFKVDGNTIQVDGGAGKKDILDFAGSKQGIVINDSTRPKNIIATNIEEYIGSAYNDRIKGTAADEIFRDGAGDDVIFGGGGNDIFYNGLGNDVYASGESGDQFIFSGNFGKDGIADTKKGVAIKIGNIDLSTVEWTGISFFGVGRFKNASKTLMLDTDGVSGLITDSSGNELLLGNAFANGVFNIL
;
A
#
# COMPACT_ATOMS: atom_id res chain seq x y z
N MET A 1 -53.73 17.06 -41.36
CA MET A 1 -54.99 17.84 -41.33
C MET A 1 -54.65 19.21 -40.73
N ILE A 2 -54.85 20.40 -41.30
CA ILE A 2 -55.61 20.99 -42.43
C ILE A 2 -54.74 22.16 -42.95
N ARG A 3 -54.62 22.37 -44.28
CA ARG A 3 -53.95 23.56 -44.84
C ARG A 3 -54.73 24.84 -44.46
N PRO A 4 -54.09 25.95 -44.05
CA PRO A 4 -54.74 27.25 -43.96
C PRO A 4 -55.28 27.70 -45.34
N LYS A 5 -56.36 28.47 -45.28
CA LYS A 5 -57.18 28.97 -46.41
C LYS A 5 -56.36 29.88 -47.35
N ALA A 6 -56.56 29.74 -48.68
CA ALA A 6 -55.97 30.60 -49.70
C ALA A 6 -56.36 32.09 -49.53
N VAL A 7 -55.46 33.00 -49.90
CA VAL A 7 -55.68 34.46 -49.89
C VAL A 7 -55.79 34.96 -51.34
N THR A 8 -56.95 35.52 -51.71
CA THR A 8 -57.22 36.15 -53.02
C THR A 8 -56.94 37.65 -52.94
N SER A 9 -56.27 38.21 -53.95
CA SER A 9 -56.06 39.66 -54.12
C SER A 9 -56.70 40.11 -55.44
N SER A 10 -57.15 41.36 -55.55
CA SER A 10 -57.68 41.92 -56.82
C SER A 10 -56.95 43.21 -57.21
N VAL A 11 -56.83 43.45 -58.52
CA VAL A 11 -56.28 44.68 -59.10
C VAL A 11 -57.31 45.23 -60.07
N ASP A 12 -57.82 46.43 -59.80
CA ASP A 12 -58.80 47.07 -60.68
C ASP A 12 -58.06 47.85 -61.78
N VAL A 13 -58.28 47.49 -63.04
CA VAL A 13 -57.70 48.16 -64.22
C VAL A 13 -58.78 48.95 -64.94
N ASN A 14 -58.58 50.26 -65.10
CA ASN A 14 -59.53 51.09 -65.82
C ASN A 14 -59.50 50.80 -67.33
N VAL A 15 -60.62 50.35 -67.88
CA VAL A 15 -60.73 49.97 -69.30
C VAL A 15 -60.44 51.13 -70.25
N ASN A 16 -60.81 52.35 -69.88
CA ASN A 16 -60.64 53.51 -70.73
C ASN A 16 -59.16 53.90 -70.84
N SER A 17 -58.40 53.79 -69.75
CA SER A 17 -56.94 54.04 -69.74
C SER A 17 -56.17 52.98 -70.53
N PHE A 18 -56.51 51.69 -70.37
CA PHE A 18 -55.88 50.59 -71.09
C PHE A 18 -55.99 50.72 -72.62
N MET A 19 -57.06 51.37 -73.10
CA MET A 19 -57.36 51.51 -74.54
C MET A 19 -57.14 52.94 -75.09
N ALA A 20 -56.50 53.85 -74.34
CA ALA A 20 -56.42 55.27 -74.68
C ALA A 20 -55.31 55.67 -75.68
N GLY A 21 -54.31 54.81 -75.94
CA GLY A 21 -53.15 55.17 -76.77
C GLY A 21 -53.32 54.99 -78.30
N PRO A 22 -52.55 55.71 -79.14
CA PRO A 22 -52.37 55.37 -80.55
C PRO A 22 -51.67 54.01 -80.67
N GLY A 23 -52.24 53.08 -81.43
CA GLY A 23 -51.81 51.67 -81.45
C GLY A 23 -52.95 50.65 -81.42
N ARG A 24 -54.08 50.94 -82.07
CA ARG A 24 -55.30 50.10 -82.01
C ARG A 24 -55.20 48.95 -83.00
N PHE A 25 -54.21 48.08 -82.79
CA PHE A 25 -53.89 47.03 -83.74
C PHE A 25 -54.36 45.66 -83.27
N ALA A 26 -55.07 45.00 -84.16
CA ALA A 26 -55.19 43.55 -84.18
C ALA A 26 -54.13 42.98 -85.11
N VAL A 27 -53.47 41.89 -84.74
CA VAL A 27 -52.66 41.09 -85.68
C VAL A 27 -53.05 39.62 -85.51
N GLY A 28 -53.33 38.93 -86.64
CA GLY A 28 -53.90 37.57 -86.67
C GLY A 28 -55.09 37.42 -87.63
N ALA A 29 -55.92 36.39 -87.48
CA ALA A 29 -57.04 36.12 -88.38
C ALA A 29 -58.10 37.25 -88.41
N GLN A 30 -58.34 37.93 -87.28
CA GLN A 30 -59.24 39.10 -87.22
C GLN A 30 -58.62 40.36 -87.85
N PHE A 31 -57.28 40.44 -87.98
CA PHE A 31 -56.64 41.48 -88.79
C PHE A 31 -56.91 41.25 -90.27
N GLU A 32 -56.88 40.00 -90.75
CA GLU A 32 -57.23 39.69 -92.13
C GLU A 32 -58.74 39.91 -92.42
N LEU A 33 -59.62 39.77 -91.42
CA LEU A 33 -61.03 40.17 -91.53
C LEU A 33 -61.19 41.69 -91.71
N VAL A 34 -60.54 42.50 -90.87
CA VAL A 34 -60.58 43.98 -90.96
C VAL A 34 -59.89 44.47 -92.24
N LYS A 35 -58.75 43.86 -92.58
CA LYS A 35 -58.01 44.12 -93.81
C LYS A 35 -58.82 43.71 -95.04
N GLY A 36 -59.50 42.57 -95.06
CA GLY A 36 -60.40 42.16 -96.14
C GLY A 36 -61.63 43.04 -96.25
N PHE A 37 -62.17 43.50 -95.12
CA PHE A 37 -63.25 44.48 -95.08
C PHE A 37 -62.83 45.83 -95.68
N PHE A 38 -61.62 46.35 -95.43
CA PHE A 38 -61.18 47.64 -95.99
C PHE A 38 -60.44 47.56 -97.33
N ASN A 39 -59.78 46.44 -97.64
CA ASN A 39 -59.05 46.18 -98.88
C ASN A 39 -59.95 45.56 -99.94
N SER A 40 -60.71 46.40 -100.63
CA SER A 40 -61.21 46.08 -101.97
C SER A 40 -60.12 46.42 -102.99
N ARG A 41 -59.26 45.46 -103.35
CA ARG A 41 -58.44 45.56 -104.58
C ARG A 41 -59.33 45.17 -105.77
N PRO A 42 -59.79 46.11 -106.61
CA PRO A 42 -60.90 45.88 -107.53
C PRO A 42 -60.54 45.13 -108.83
N LEU A 43 -59.38 44.46 -108.91
CA LEU A 43 -58.78 44.15 -110.23
C LEU A 43 -58.44 42.68 -110.56
N LEU A 44 -58.82 41.67 -109.77
CA LEU A 44 -58.63 40.27 -110.23
C LEU A 44 -59.76 39.24 -109.95
N ASN A 45 -60.87 39.57 -109.28
CA ASN A 45 -62.06 38.69 -109.27
C ASN A 45 -63.35 39.43 -108.83
N PRO A 46 -64.39 39.58 -109.69
CA PRO A 46 -65.64 40.28 -109.39
C PRO A 46 -66.54 39.65 -108.30
N SER A 47 -66.20 38.45 -107.80
CA SER A 47 -67.08 37.65 -106.95
C SER A 47 -67.03 38.00 -105.44
N TYR A 48 -66.32 39.06 -105.03
CA TYR A 48 -66.14 39.46 -103.62
C TYR A 48 -66.64 40.91 -103.34
N GLN A 49 -67.80 41.32 -103.85
CA GLN A 49 -68.41 42.63 -103.55
C GLN A 49 -69.41 42.56 -102.39
N ILE A 50 -69.01 43.05 -101.21
CA ILE A 50 -69.92 43.18 -100.05
C ILE A 50 -70.93 44.28 -100.34
N SER A 51 -72.22 43.94 -100.35
CA SER A 51 -73.32 44.89 -100.56
C SER A 51 -73.45 45.90 -99.40
N PRO A 52 -74.07 47.07 -99.61
CA PRO A 52 -74.40 47.97 -98.51
C PRO A 52 -75.24 47.27 -97.44
N GLY A 53 -74.86 47.41 -96.17
CA GLY A 53 -75.47 46.67 -95.07
C GLY A 53 -74.62 46.69 -93.80
N ILE A 54 -75.20 46.18 -92.71
CA ILE A 54 -74.53 45.98 -91.43
C ILE A 54 -74.28 44.49 -91.27
N TYR A 55 -73.03 44.11 -91.07
CA TYR A 55 -72.62 42.73 -90.94
C TYR A 55 -72.04 42.47 -89.55
N THR A 56 -72.35 41.32 -88.99
CA THR A 56 -71.61 40.81 -87.83
C THR A 56 -70.26 40.26 -88.27
N LYS A 57 -69.38 40.10 -87.30
CA LYS A 57 -68.06 39.48 -87.48
C LYS A 57 -68.16 38.09 -88.13
N GLU A 58 -69.09 37.26 -87.67
CA GLU A 58 -69.28 35.88 -88.13
C GLU A 58 -69.78 35.85 -89.57
N GLN A 59 -70.70 36.76 -89.93
CA GLN A 59 -71.23 36.89 -91.29
C GLN A 59 -70.14 37.26 -92.30
N LEU A 60 -69.25 38.20 -91.95
CA LEU A 60 -68.12 38.57 -92.81
C LEU A 60 -67.01 37.53 -92.83
N ALA A 61 -66.73 36.86 -91.71
CA ALA A 61 -65.75 35.78 -91.67
C ALA A 61 -66.16 34.63 -92.60
N ALA A 62 -67.44 34.25 -92.57
CA ALA A 62 -68.02 33.28 -93.51
C ALA A 62 -67.92 33.77 -94.96
N TYR A 63 -68.19 35.06 -95.21
CA TYR A 63 -68.10 35.67 -96.54
C TYR A 63 -66.67 35.60 -97.13
N PHE A 64 -65.63 35.69 -96.30
CA PHE A 64 -64.24 35.60 -96.72
C PHE A 64 -63.61 34.20 -96.59
N GLY A 65 -64.37 33.19 -96.16
CA GLY A 65 -63.88 31.82 -95.98
C GLY A 65 -62.88 31.65 -94.83
N LEU A 66 -63.01 32.45 -93.77
CA LEU A 66 -62.14 32.40 -92.58
C LEU A 66 -62.75 31.45 -91.52
N SER A 67 -61.94 30.63 -90.84
CA SER A 67 -62.43 29.69 -89.79
C SER A 67 -62.87 30.42 -88.51
N ASN A 68 -63.79 29.79 -87.76
CA ASN A 68 -64.40 30.37 -86.53
C ASN A 68 -63.51 30.31 -85.27
N ASP A 69 -62.27 29.81 -85.36
CA ASP A 69 -61.33 29.81 -84.22
C ASP A 69 -60.59 31.15 -84.14
N TYR A 70 -60.93 31.95 -83.12
CA TYR A 70 -60.53 33.35 -83.00
C TYR A 70 -59.44 33.58 -81.94
N GLY A 71 -58.23 33.04 -82.15
CA GLY A 71 -57.06 33.35 -81.32
C GLY A 71 -56.22 34.53 -81.84
N TRP A 72 -55.66 35.33 -80.93
CA TRP A 72 -54.71 36.43 -81.23
C TRP A 72 -53.26 36.06 -80.95
N ASN A 73 -52.33 36.74 -81.62
CA ASN A 73 -50.89 36.65 -81.39
C ASN A 73 -50.30 38.06 -81.35
N MET A 74 -50.16 38.68 -80.18
CA MET A 74 -49.52 40.00 -80.08
C MET A 74 -48.01 39.87 -80.25
N LYS A 75 -47.45 40.57 -81.24
CA LYS A 75 -46.00 40.64 -81.47
C LYS A 75 -45.49 42.00 -80.99
N HIS A 76 -44.59 41.98 -80.00
CA HIS A 76 -43.87 43.16 -79.56
C HIS A 76 -42.99 43.68 -80.72
N ILE A 77 -43.11 44.96 -81.08
CA ILE A 77 -42.20 45.60 -82.03
C ILE A 77 -41.76 46.94 -81.43
N TYR A 78 -40.45 47.06 -81.22
CA TYR A 78 -39.83 48.18 -80.52
C TYR A 78 -40.12 49.52 -81.19
N TYR A 79 -40.63 50.46 -80.41
CA TYR A 79 -40.74 51.85 -80.86
C TYR A 79 -39.38 52.54 -80.72
N ARG A 80 -39.09 53.42 -81.67
CA ARG A 80 -37.88 54.26 -81.71
C ARG A 80 -38.29 55.73 -81.59
N ASP A 81 -38.93 56.09 -80.49
CA ASP A 81 -38.93 57.45 -79.97
C ASP A 81 -38.77 57.43 -78.46
N GLN A 82 -38.12 58.47 -77.94
CA GLN A 82 -37.63 58.57 -76.58
C GLN A 82 -38.67 59.27 -75.69
N VAL A 83 -39.90 58.76 -75.62
CA VAL A 83 -40.93 59.29 -74.70
C VAL A 83 -41.62 58.13 -73.95
N ASP A 84 -41.75 58.31 -72.63
CA ASP A 84 -42.07 57.31 -71.60
C ASP A 84 -43.31 56.42 -71.88
N ASP A 85 -43.09 55.17 -72.32
CA ASP A 85 -44.06 54.07 -72.13
C ASP A 85 -43.41 52.67 -72.21
N TYR A 86 -42.17 52.54 -71.71
CA TYR A 86 -41.36 51.31 -71.88
C TYR A 86 -41.70 50.17 -70.90
N ALA A 87 -42.55 50.39 -69.89
CA ALA A 87 -42.76 49.44 -68.80
C ALA A 87 -44.17 48.82 -68.71
N GLU A 88 -45.22 49.42 -69.31
CA GLU A 88 -46.60 48.91 -69.14
C GLU A 88 -47.09 47.95 -70.23
N ARG A 89 -46.25 47.59 -71.21
CA ARG A 89 -46.66 46.71 -72.33
C ARG A 89 -45.81 45.45 -72.53
N VAL A 90 -45.11 45.03 -71.48
CA VAL A 90 -44.26 43.83 -71.47
C VAL A 90 -45.06 42.53 -71.22
N TYR A 91 -46.30 42.62 -70.76
CA TYR A 91 -47.04 41.44 -70.27
C TYR A 91 -47.94 40.71 -71.26
N ILE A 92 -47.83 40.95 -72.57
CA ILE A 92 -48.71 40.27 -73.53
C ILE A 92 -47.88 39.68 -74.67
N TYR A 93 -47.30 38.51 -74.37
CA TYR A 93 -46.66 37.66 -75.37
C TYR A 93 -47.36 36.29 -75.39
N ASN A 94 -48.00 35.97 -76.52
CA ASN A 94 -48.66 34.71 -76.84
C ASN A 94 -49.85 34.27 -75.96
N SER A 95 -50.94 35.05 -75.94
CA SER A 95 -52.23 34.56 -75.45
C SER A 95 -53.35 34.79 -76.47
N GLN A 96 -54.17 33.75 -76.69
CA GLN A 96 -55.41 33.81 -77.50
C GLN A 96 -56.57 34.49 -76.74
N ARG A 97 -56.29 35.15 -75.61
CA ARG A 97 -57.30 35.54 -74.59
C ARG A 97 -57.98 36.88 -74.88
N PHE A 98 -57.82 37.42 -76.09
CA PHE A 98 -58.39 38.70 -76.53
C PHE A 98 -59.13 38.54 -77.86
N LYS A 99 -60.14 39.38 -78.10
CA LYS A 99 -60.92 39.43 -79.36
C LYS A 99 -61.33 40.86 -79.69
N ILE A 100 -61.62 41.18 -80.96
CA ILE A 100 -62.45 42.37 -81.23
C ILE A 100 -63.81 42.16 -80.58
N SER A 101 -64.41 43.25 -80.12
CA SER A 101 -65.72 43.27 -79.49
C SER A 101 -66.74 42.43 -80.27
N ASP A 102 -67.45 41.55 -79.57
CA ASP A 102 -68.56 40.80 -80.20
C ASP A 102 -69.67 41.75 -80.66
N SER A 103 -69.73 42.95 -80.08
CA SER A 103 -70.63 44.03 -80.49
C SER A 103 -70.17 44.83 -81.71
N ALA A 104 -69.00 44.51 -82.30
CA ALA A 104 -68.50 45.18 -83.49
C ALA A 104 -69.48 45.01 -84.67
N LYS A 105 -69.83 46.13 -85.30
CA LYS A 105 -70.71 46.16 -86.47
C LYS A 105 -69.93 46.69 -87.66
N PHE A 106 -69.80 45.86 -88.69
CA PHE A 106 -69.10 46.21 -89.91
C PHE A 106 -70.11 46.80 -90.89
N VAL A 107 -70.03 48.11 -91.10
CA VAL A 107 -71.03 48.87 -91.85
C VAL A 107 -70.46 49.24 -93.21
N VAL A 108 -71.11 48.77 -94.26
CA VAL A 108 -70.89 49.24 -95.64
C VAL A 108 -72.01 50.22 -95.95
N LYS A 109 -71.68 51.50 -96.11
CA LYS A 109 -72.66 52.53 -96.46
C LYS A 109 -73.01 52.46 -97.96
N ALA A 110 -74.12 53.07 -98.35
CA ALA A 110 -74.62 53.03 -99.72
C ALA A 110 -73.62 53.63 -100.75
N ASP A 111 -72.75 54.54 -100.31
CA ASP A 111 -71.68 55.16 -101.11
C ASP A 111 -70.40 54.30 -101.21
N GLY A 112 -70.42 53.08 -100.65
CA GLY A 112 -69.29 52.16 -100.64
C GLY A 112 -68.23 52.47 -99.58
N THR A 113 -68.41 53.53 -98.79
CA THR A 113 -67.55 53.79 -97.63
C THR A 113 -67.81 52.74 -96.54
N ARG A 114 -66.77 52.47 -95.77
CA ARG A 114 -66.74 51.37 -94.81
C ARG A 114 -66.30 51.91 -93.48
N GLU A 115 -66.96 51.45 -92.42
CA GLU A 115 -66.57 51.74 -91.05
C GLU A 115 -66.89 50.54 -90.17
N ILE A 116 -66.16 50.43 -89.06
CA ILE A 116 -66.49 49.46 -88.02
C ILE A 116 -66.92 50.25 -86.81
N GLN A 117 -68.18 50.08 -86.42
CA GLN A 117 -68.74 50.67 -85.21
C GLN A 117 -68.46 49.73 -84.03
N ASN A 118 -68.29 50.32 -82.84
CA ASN A 118 -67.97 49.61 -81.58
C ASN A 118 -66.64 48.85 -81.63
N PHE A 119 -65.66 49.35 -82.37
CA PHE A 119 -64.39 48.66 -82.56
C PHE A 119 -63.44 48.84 -81.37
N TYR A 120 -63.31 47.79 -80.56
CA TYR A 120 -62.36 47.71 -79.45
C TYR A 120 -61.98 46.25 -79.16
N VAL A 121 -60.97 46.01 -78.34
CA VAL A 121 -60.51 44.66 -77.97
C VAL A 121 -61.04 44.29 -76.58
N GLU A 122 -61.70 43.14 -76.46
CA GLU A 122 -62.21 42.56 -75.21
C GLU A 122 -61.31 41.42 -74.72
N PRO A 123 -61.02 41.34 -73.41
CA PRO A 123 -60.47 40.14 -72.80
C PRO A 123 -61.56 39.07 -72.59
N LEU A 124 -61.21 37.78 -72.63
CA LEU A 124 -62.06 36.68 -72.13
C LEU A 124 -61.86 36.50 -70.61
N GLN A 125 -62.89 36.01 -69.89
CA GLN A 125 -62.91 35.93 -68.43
C GLN A 125 -61.81 35.02 -67.85
N ASP A 126 -61.35 35.44 -66.68
CA ASP A 126 -60.33 34.86 -65.81
C ASP A 126 -58.87 35.13 -66.16
N ASN A 127 -58.17 35.41 -65.07
CA ASN A 127 -56.97 36.18 -64.91
C ASN A 127 -55.78 35.28 -65.12
N PHE A 128 -54.87 35.78 -65.95
CA PHE A 128 -53.45 35.48 -65.90
C PHE A 128 -53.03 34.31 -65.00
N ASP A 129 -53.39 33.13 -65.48
CA ASP A 129 -52.51 31.98 -65.50
C ASP A 129 -52.41 31.63 -66.97
N PHE A 130 -51.37 32.16 -67.59
CA PHE A 130 -50.45 31.30 -68.30
C PHE A 130 -49.17 32.12 -68.54
N VAL A 131 -47.99 31.69 -68.14
CA VAL A 131 -47.42 30.60 -68.93
C VAL A 131 -47.55 30.97 -70.42
N GLY A 132 -46.75 31.86 -70.99
CA GLY A 132 -46.80 32.10 -72.45
C GLY A 132 -46.32 30.93 -73.33
N GLY A 133 -47.11 29.86 -73.50
CA GLY A 133 -46.81 28.58 -74.18
C GLY A 133 -46.62 28.65 -75.70
N GLY A 134 -45.91 29.66 -76.18
CA GLY A 134 -45.01 29.46 -77.32
C GLY A 134 -43.78 28.73 -76.79
N ILE A 135 -42.75 28.54 -77.62
CA ILE A 135 -41.48 27.95 -77.11
C ILE A 135 -41.06 28.55 -75.75
N PHE A 136 -41.35 29.84 -75.51
CA PHE A 136 -41.03 30.58 -74.29
C PHE A 136 -41.78 30.24 -72.99
N ALA A 137 -42.94 29.59 -72.97
CA ALA A 137 -43.48 29.06 -71.70
C ALA A 137 -43.72 27.56 -71.63
N SER A 138 -43.52 26.85 -72.73
CA SER A 138 -43.01 25.49 -72.59
C SER A 138 -41.60 25.47 -71.96
N ILE A 139 -40.80 26.54 -72.11
CA ILE A 139 -39.56 26.77 -71.35
C ILE A 139 -39.88 27.26 -69.92
N GLY A 140 -40.68 28.33 -69.76
CA GLY A 140 -40.97 28.94 -68.45
C GLY A 140 -41.65 28.03 -67.41
N ASN A 141 -42.58 27.16 -67.79
CA ASN A 141 -43.33 26.36 -66.79
C ASN A 141 -42.66 25.07 -66.36
N ALA A 142 -42.04 24.36 -67.30
CA ALA A 142 -41.33 23.13 -66.97
C ALA A 142 -40.03 23.40 -66.19
N ILE A 143 -39.50 24.64 -66.25
CA ILE A 143 -38.26 25.05 -65.55
C ILE A 143 -38.56 25.72 -64.20
N LEU A 144 -39.67 26.45 -64.02
CA LEU A 144 -39.91 27.23 -62.78
C LEU A 144 -40.83 26.58 -61.73
N GLU A 145 -41.72 25.65 -62.10
CA GLU A 145 -42.57 24.97 -61.11
C GLU A 145 -41.82 24.09 -60.09
N PRO A 146 -40.62 23.54 -60.38
CA PRO A 146 -39.80 22.87 -59.36
C PRO A 146 -39.02 23.83 -58.45
N LEU A 147 -38.91 25.13 -58.79
CA LEU A 147 -37.82 25.98 -58.30
C LEU A 147 -38.21 27.18 -57.42
N ILE A 148 -39.48 27.46 -57.10
CA ILE A 148 -39.79 28.47 -56.06
C ILE A 148 -40.87 27.98 -55.08
N ASP A 149 -40.50 28.13 -53.80
CA ASP A 149 -41.11 27.90 -52.48
C ASP A 149 -42.26 26.87 -52.30
N PRO A 150 -41.92 25.63 -51.92
CA PRO A 150 -42.88 24.54 -51.67
C PRO A 150 -43.84 24.79 -50.49
N SER A 151 -43.56 25.76 -49.62
CA SER A 151 -44.33 25.92 -48.37
C SER A 151 -45.42 27.00 -48.44
N LYS A 152 -45.41 27.95 -49.39
CA LYS A 152 -46.32 29.12 -49.37
C LYS A 152 -46.81 29.69 -50.72
N ILE A 153 -46.88 28.90 -51.80
CA ILE A 153 -47.45 29.35 -53.09
C ILE A 153 -48.96 29.04 -53.20
N GLY A 154 -49.77 30.06 -53.51
CA GLY A 154 -51.23 29.96 -53.65
C GLY A 154 -51.99 31.29 -53.55
N ARG A 155 -51.63 32.29 -54.38
CA ARG A 155 -52.42 33.54 -54.54
C ARG A 155 -53.11 33.55 -55.90
N THR A 156 -54.39 33.91 -55.92
CA THR A 156 -55.13 34.30 -57.13
C THR A 156 -55.15 35.83 -57.20
N VAL A 157 -54.76 36.44 -58.34
CA VAL A 157 -54.91 37.88 -58.58
C VAL A 157 -56.05 38.11 -59.58
N ASN A 158 -57.18 38.63 -59.11
CA ASN A 158 -58.27 39.00 -60.00
C ASN A 158 -58.03 40.37 -60.63
N ILE A 159 -57.87 40.46 -61.94
CA ILE A 159 -57.84 41.73 -62.68
C ILE A 159 -59.28 42.11 -63.01
N ASN A 160 -59.86 43.02 -62.24
CA ASN A 160 -61.20 43.52 -62.54
C ASN A 160 -61.09 44.72 -63.46
N PHE A 161 -61.63 44.60 -64.65
CA PHE A 161 -61.76 45.74 -65.55
C PHE A 161 -62.92 46.62 -65.09
N THR A 162 -62.62 47.79 -64.56
CA THR A 162 -63.62 48.73 -64.04
C THR A 162 -63.86 49.87 -65.05
N GLY A 163 -65.13 50.16 -65.33
CA GLY A 163 -65.58 51.23 -66.24
C GLY A 163 -66.32 50.76 -67.49
N THR A 164 -67.14 51.65 -68.06
CA THR A 164 -67.89 51.43 -69.32
C THR A 164 -67.08 51.86 -70.53
N ARG A 165 -67.06 51.02 -71.57
CA ARG A 165 -66.37 51.28 -72.84
C ARG A 165 -67.08 52.39 -73.62
N THR A 166 -66.32 53.28 -74.23
CA THR A 166 -66.86 54.27 -75.16
C THR A 166 -66.89 53.68 -76.58
N GLU A 167 -68.03 53.74 -77.23
CA GLU A 167 -68.18 53.35 -78.64
C GLU A 167 -67.22 54.18 -79.52
N LYS A 168 -66.43 53.51 -80.37
CA LYS A 168 -65.54 54.16 -81.33
C LYS A 168 -65.73 53.58 -82.72
N THR A 169 -65.72 54.46 -83.71
CA THR A 169 -65.75 54.14 -85.13
C THR A 169 -64.32 54.03 -85.67
N TYR A 170 -63.97 52.92 -86.29
CA TYR A 170 -62.67 52.69 -86.94
C TYR A 170 -62.86 52.72 -88.46
N ASP A 171 -62.20 53.66 -89.13
CA ASP A 171 -62.34 53.91 -90.56
C ASP A 171 -61.08 53.49 -91.35
N LYS A 172 -61.22 53.52 -92.68
CA LYS A 172 -60.14 53.13 -93.60
C LYS A 172 -58.89 54.01 -93.48
N ALA A 173 -59.05 55.31 -93.23
CA ALA A 173 -57.93 56.25 -93.15
C ALA A 173 -57.06 55.96 -91.90
N THR A 174 -57.72 55.68 -90.78
CA THR A 174 -57.07 55.28 -89.54
C THR A 174 -56.33 53.95 -89.71
N PHE A 175 -56.97 52.96 -90.35
CA PHE A 175 -56.36 51.66 -90.67
C PHE A 175 -55.09 51.75 -91.53
N GLU A 176 -55.09 52.63 -92.54
CA GLU A 176 -53.96 52.79 -93.47
C GLU A 176 -52.75 53.48 -92.84
N ALA A 177 -52.97 54.52 -92.03
CA ALA A 177 -51.92 55.20 -91.27
C ALA A 177 -51.21 54.25 -90.29
N ASP A 178 -52.00 53.36 -89.71
CA ASP A 178 -51.58 52.31 -88.81
C ASP A 178 -50.75 51.23 -89.55
N ARG A 179 -51.19 50.81 -90.74
CA ARG A 179 -50.51 49.79 -91.58
C ARG A 179 -49.11 50.19 -92.08
N LEU A 180 -48.90 51.47 -92.42
CA LEU A 180 -47.65 51.96 -93.03
C LEU A 180 -46.44 51.96 -92.08
N LYS A 181 -46.66 51.98 -90.75
CA LYS A 181 -45.57 51.98 -89.75
C LYS A 181 -44.84 50.63 -89.61
N ILE A 182 -45.42 49.54 -90.13
CA ILE A 182 -44.92 48.15 -89.98
C ILE A 182 -43.86 47.76 -91.04
N ALA A 183 -43.85 48.43 -92.20
CA ALA A 183 -43.12 47.96 -93.39
C ALA A 183 -41.63 48.38 -93.48
N SER A 184 -41.11 49.22 -92.57
CA SER A 184 -39.78 49.84 -92.71
C SER A 184 -38.64 49.20 -91.90
N TRP A 185 -38.83 48.03 -91.27
CA TRP A 185 -37.90 47.50 -90.24
C TRP A 185 -37.30 46.12 -90.59
N GLY A 186 -36.26 46.06 -91.44
CA GLY A 186 -35.61 44.81 -91.85
C GLY A 186 -34.18 44.61 -91.34
N GLY A 187 -33.86 43.43 -90.79
CA GLY A 187 -32.52 42.81 -90.82
C GLY A 187 -31.89 42.40 -89.48
N LEU A 188 -32.00 41.12 -89.11
CA LEU A 188 -31.21 40.41 -88.09
C LEU A 188 -30.46 39.25 -88.77
N ALA A 189 -29.38 38.75 -88.15
CA ALA A 189 -29.03 37.33 -88.26
C ALA A 189 -28.61 36.78 -86.89
N SER A 190 -29.53 36.02 -86.29
CA SER A 190 -29.47 35.37 -84.97
C SER A 190 -28.98 33.91 -85.04
N SER A 191 -28.47 33.43 -86.17
CA SER A 191 -28.03 32.03 -86.32
C SER A 191 -26.68 31.73 -85.65
N THR A 192 -25.84 32.74 -85.40
CA THR A 192 -24.60 32.59 -84.62
C THR A 192 -24.86 32.65 -83.11
N LEU A 193 -25.97 33.29 -82.69
CA LEU A 193 -26.34 33.43 -81.28
C LEU A 193 -26.99 32.15 -80.73
N TYR A 194 -27.80 31.45 -81.53
CA TYR A 194 -28.47 30.21 -81.12
C TYR A 194 -27.50 29.04 -80.85
N ASN A 195 -26.53 28.80 -81.75
CA ASN A 195 -25.49 27.78 -81.53
C ASN A 195 -24.45 28.20 -80.49
N GLY A 196 -24.17 29.52 -80.38
CA GLY A 196 -23.31 30.07 -79.34
C GLY A 196 -23.90 29.92 -77.94
N ILE A 197 -25.21 30.10 -77.78
CA ILE A 197 -25.90 29.98 -76.49
C ILE A 197 -26.04 28.51 -76.08
N ILE A 198 -26.44 27.58 -76.96
CA ILE A 198 -26.51 26.16 -76.60
C ILE A 198 -25.12 25.61 -76.21
N LYS A 199 -24.07 25.98 -76.96
CA LYS A 199 -22.69 25.60 -76.63
C LYS A 199 -22.21 26.28 -75.35
N LEU A 200 -22.49 27.57 -75.13
CA LEU A 200 -22.14 28.28 -73.89
C LEU A 200 -22.89 27.71 -72.68
N THR A 201 -24.17 27.34 -72.82
CA THR A 201 -24.97 26.70 -71.76
C THR A 201 -24.46 25.30 -71.44
N ASN A 202 -24.14 24.49 -72.46
CA ASN A 202 -23.53 23.17 -72.24
C ASN A 202 -22.08 23.29 -71.71
N ASP A 203 -21.31 24.28 -72.14
CA ASP A 203 -19.96 24.55 -71.63
C ASP A 203 -20.01 25.13 -70.19
N LEU A 204 -21.06 25.88 -69.80
CA LEU A 204 -21.29 26.36 -68.41
C LEU A 204 -21.70 25.20 -67.47
N PHE A 205 -22.59 24.32 -67.90
CA PHE A 205 -22.99 23.16 -67.08
C PHE A 205 -21.94 22.04 -67.06
N SER A 206 -21.19 21.85 -68.15
CA SER A 206 -20.08 20.88 -68.21
C SER A 206 -18.76 21.42 -67.62
N SER A 207 -18.72 22.69 -67.19
CA SER A 207 -17.58 23.29 -66.47
C SER A 207 -17.80 23.42 -64.95
N GLY A 208 -18.89 22.84 -64.41
CA GLY A 208 -19.12 22.82 -62.96
C GLY A 208 -19.58 24.15 -62.38
N VAL A 209 -20.45 24.90 -63.07
CA VAL A 209 -20.99 26.14 -62.49
C VAL A 209 -22.03 25.83 -61.40
N THR A 210 -21.60 25.92 -60.14
CA THR A 210 -22.35 25.67 -58.88
C THR A 210 -22.78 26.94 -58.11
N ARG A 211 -22.56 28.15 -58.65
CA ARG A 211 -22.63 29.41 -57.84
C ARG A 211 -23.63 30.44 -58.36
N PHE A 212 -24.57 30.84 -57.50
CA PHE A 212 -25.49 31.98 -57.71
C PHE A 212 -25.07 33.19 -56.86
N LEU A 213 -24.83 34.34 -57.49
CA LEU A 213 -24.63 35.64 -56.82
C LEU A 213 -25.96 36.41 -56.80
N GLY A 214 -26.56 36.57 -55.63
CA GLY A 214 -27.78 37.36 -55.43
C GLY A 214 -27.52 38.86 -55.43
N GLY A 215 -28.41 39.64 -56.07
CA GLY A 215 -28.37 41.11 -56.12
C GLY A 215 -29.18 41.78 -54.99
N ASP A 216 -28.61 42.89 -54.52
CA ASP A 216 -29.09 43.94 -53.61
C ASP A 216 -29.44 43.60 -52.14
N LYS A 217 -28.48 43.97 -51.27
CA LYS A 217 -28.52 44.29 -49.83
C LYS A 217 -28.38 43.17 -48.79
N ALA A 218 -28.24 41.91 -49.16
CA ALA A 218 -27.68 40.87 -48.29
C ALA A 218 -26.68 40.03 -49.09
N ASP A 219 -25.42 40.47 -49.07
CA ASP A 219 -24.29 39.86 -49.79
C ASP A 219 -23.92 38.49 -49.19
N LYS A 220 -24.66 37.41 -49.52
CA LYS A 220 -24.25 36.01 -49.28
C LYS A 220 -24.22 35.26 -50.61
N ALA A 221 -23.13 34.56 -50.91
CA ALA A 221 -23.04 33.68 -52.08
C ALA A 221 -23.80 32.37 -51.81
N ILE A 222 -24.61 31.90 -52.77
CA ILE A 222 -25.27 30.59 -52.67
C ILE A 222 -24.56 29.61 -53.60
N GLU A 223 -24.13 28.47 -53.06
CA GLU A 223 -23.45 27.40 -53.79
C GLU A 223 -24.23 26.10 -53.62
N TYR A 224 -24.58 25.46 -54.73
CA TYR A 224 -25.34 24.21 -54.78
C TYR A 224 -24.47 23.08 -55.35
N GLY A 225 -24.47 21.95 -54.67
CA GLY A 225 -23.97 20.68 -55.18
C GLY A 225 -24.97 19.99 -56.11
N THR A 226 -24.62 18.78 -56.49
CA THR A 226 -25.26 17.93 -57.49
C THR A 226 -25.98 16.75 -56.81
N ASP A 227 -26.23 15.67 -57.55
CA ASP A 227 -26.81 14.42 -57.01
C ASP A 227 -25.72 13.40 -56.60
N GLY A 228 -24.45 13.79 -56.50
CA GLY A 228 -23.35 12.93 -56.03
C GLY A 228 -22.42 13.65 -55.06
N ASP A 229 -21.44 12.93 -54.49
CA ASP A 229 -20.55 13.45 -53.45
C ASP A 229 -19.79 14.74 -53.89
N ASP A 230 -20.15 15.86 -53.29
CA ASP A 230 -19.67 17.19 -53.62
C ASP A 230 -18.83 17.82 -52.49
N ALA A 231 -17.91 18.71 -52.86
CA ALA A 231 -17.09 19.46 -51.90
C ALA A 231 -17.27 20.97 -52.14
N LEU A 232 -18.02 21.63 -51.26
CA LEU A 232 -18.42 23.03 -51.36
C LEU A 232 -17.71 23.87 -50.32
N PHE A 233 -17.14 25.01 -50.75
CA PHE A 233 -16.37 25.90 -49.88
C PHE A 233 -16.81 27.35 -50.09
N ALA A 234 -17.30 28.00 -49.03
CA ALA A 234 -17.73 29.40 -49.08
C ALA A 234 -16.61 30.36 -49.54
N ASN A 235 -15.34 29.93 -49.44
CA ASN A 235 -14.15 30.68 -49.78
C ASN A 235 -13.19 29.88 -50.71
N ASN A 236 -13.61 29.43 -51.90
CA ASN A 236 -12.68 28.78 -52.84
C ASN A 236 -11.42 29.66 -53.15
N TRP A 237 -10.25 29.27 -52.61
CA TRP A 237 -9.00 30.07 -52.55
C TRP A 237 -8.31 30.34 -53.89
N THR A 238 -8.79 29.74 -54.99
CA THR A 238 -8.14 29.79 -56.29
C THR A 238 -8.51 31.01 -57.13
N ASP A 239 -9.64 31.67 -56.88
CA ASP A 239 -10.03 32.91 -57.59
C ASP A 239 -10.09 34.13 -56.65
N LYS A 240 -8.93 34.77 -56.47
CA LYS A 240 -8.75 35.94 -55.59
C LYS A 240 -9.43 37.22 -56.10
N THR A 241 -10.10 37.21 -57.25
CA THR A 241 -10.53 38.46 -57.90
C THR A 241 -12.03 38.77 -57.79
N LEU A 242 -12.88 37.81 -57.38
CA LEU A 242 -14.34 38.01 -57.30
C LEU A 242 -14.97 37.77 -55.92
N LEU A 243 -14.30 37.07 -54.99
CA LEU A 243 -14.91 36.62 -53.72
C LEU A 243 -14.78 37.60 -52.53
N PHE A 244 -13.68 38.35 -52.43
CA PHE A 244 -13.44 39.24 -51.28
C PHE A 244 -14.39 40.45 -51.19
N LYS A 245 -15.22 40.69 -52.22
CA LYS A 245 -16.13 41.83 -52.27
C LYS A 245 -17.56 41.51 -51.81
N TYR A 246 -17.95 40.24 -51.78
CA TYR A 246 -19.36 39.81 -51.63
C TYR A 246 -19.62 38.78 -50.50
N ASN A 247 -18.61 38.38 -49.72
CA ASN A 247 -18.82 37.58 -48.49
C ASN A 247 -18.58 38.47 -47.26
N LYS A 248 -19.45 39.46 -47.04
CA LYS A 248 -19.40 40.27 -45.81
C LYS A 248 -20.28 39.71 -44.68
N ASN A 249 -21.13 38.73 -44.99
CA ASN A 249 -22.20 38.23 -44.13
C ASN A 249 -22.31 36.68 -44.13
N GLY A 250 -21.26 35.94 -44.48
CA GLY A 250 -21.30 34.48 -44.69
C GLY A 250 -21.85 34.03 -46.04
N GLY A 251 -21.96 32.71 -46.25
CA GLY A 251 -22.39 32.01 -47.45
C GLY A 251 -23.50 30.99 -47.18
N ILE A 252 -24.16 30.54 -48.24
CA ILE A 252 -25.17 29.47 -48.18
C ILE A 252 -24.68 28.31 -49.04
N LEU A 253 -24.41 27.16 -48.43
CA LEU A 253 -23.93 25.95 -49.11
C LEU A 253 -24.99 24.86 -49.00
N ILE A 254 -25.33 24.23 -50.12
CA ILE A 254 -26.36 23.19 -50.18
C ILE A 254 -25.79 22.00 -50.94
N GLY A 255 -25.55 20.87 -50.27
CA GLY A 255 -24.92 19.67 -50.82
C GLY A 255 -25.80 18.98 -51.84
N GLY A 256 -26.98 18.51 -51.42
CA GLY A 256 -27.95 17.88 -52.31
C GLY A 256 -28.11 16.39 -52.01
N ARG A 257 -27.80 15.51 -52.95
CA ARG A 257 -27.70 14.07 -52.67
C ARG A 257 -26.24 13.66 -52.78
N GLY A 258 -25.80 12.72 -51.95
CA GLY A 258 -24.40 12.28 -51.91
C GLY A 258 -23.84 12.46 -50.52
N ASN A 259 -22.62 11.97 -50.29
CA ASN A 259 -21.88 12.27 -49.05
C ASN A 259 -21.04 13.51 -49.29
N ASP A 260 -21.52 14.66 -48.83
CA ASP A 260 -20.98 15.96 -49.20
C ASP A 260 -20.05 16.54 -48.12
N ILE A 261 -19.14 17.42 -48.53
CA ILE A 261 -18.26 18.20 -47.64
C ILE A 261 -18.57 19.67 -47.82
N LEU A 262 -19.16 20.32 -46.81
CA LEU A 262 -19.57 21.72 -46.84
C LEU A 262 -18.78 22.53 -45.80
N TRP A 263 -17.98 23.48 -46.23
CA TRP A 263 -17.11 24.28 -45.38
C TRP A 263 -17.36 25.78 -45.55
N GLY A 264 -17.77 26.42 -44.44
CA GLY A 264 -18.03 27.85 -44.29
C GLY A 264 -16.78 28.73 -44.36
N ALA A 265 -16.94 30.00 -44.02
CA ALA A 265 -15.95 31.04 -44.25
C ALA A 265 -14.92 31.15 -43.11
N ILE A 266 -13.64 30.86 -43.42
CA ILE A 266 -12.51 30.93 -42.47
C ILE A 266 -12.05 32.40 -42.16
N SER A 267 -12.90 33.42 -42.30
CA SER A 267 -12.50 34.83 -42.17
C SER A 267 -12.67 35.38 -40.75
N LEU A 268 -11.60 35.95 -40.17
CA LEU A 268 -11.52 36.53 -38.82
C LEU A 268 -12.33 37.84 -38.60
N LYS A 269 -13.40 38.09 -39.35
CA LYS A 269 -14.22 39.32 -39.19
C LYS A 269 -15.60 38.95 -38.68
N GLU A 270 -16.07 39.66 -37.65
CA GLU A 270 -17.43 39.53 -37.11
C GLU A 270 -18.49 39.64 -38.24
N ASN A 271 -19.49 38.75 -38.18
CA ASN A 271 -20.61 38.54 -39.13
C ASN A 271 -20.32 37.62 -40.34
N ASN A 272 -19.80 36.40 -40.14
CA ASN A 272 -19.67 35.41 -41.23
C ASN A 272 -20.67 34.25 -41.14
N ASP A 273 -21.80 34.45 -40.46
CA ASP A 273 -22.89 33.48 -40.29
C ASP A 273 -23.22 32.73 -41.60
N ASP A 274 -22.88 31.47 -41.67
CA ASP A 274 -23.08 30.59 -42.81
C ASP A 274 -24.37 29.75 -42.65
N LEU A 275 -25.00 29.36 -43.76
CA LEU A 275 -26.06 28.35 -43.78
C LEU A 275 -25.59 27.15 -44.60
N LEU A 276 -25.35 26.03 -43.95
CA LEU A 276 -24.91 24.79 -44.57
C LEU A 276 -26.05 23.78 -44.50
N ILE A 277 -26.39 23.17 -45.64
CA ILE A 277 -27.43 22.15 -45.75
C ILE A 277 -26.81 20.95 -46.45
N GLY A 278 -26.62 19.83 -45.75
CA GLY A 278 -26.07 18.59 -46.31
C GLY A 278 -27.02 17.99 -47.34
N GLY A 279 -28.15 17.46 -46.88
CA GLY A 279 -29.21 16.93 -47.74
C GLY A 279 -29.43 15.45 -47.50
N ILE A 280 -29.22 14.61 -48.51
CA ILE A 280 -29.34 13.14 -48.39
C ILE A 280 -27.96 12.52 -48.56
N GLY A 281 -27.48 11.82 -47.54
CA GLY A 281 -26.21 11.11 -47.49
C GLY A 281 -25.49 11.37 -46.17
N ASN A 282 -24.27 10.89 -46.02
CA ASN A 282 -23.48 11.10 -44.81
C ASN A 282 -22.56 12.32 -45.02
N ASP A 283 -22.99 13.48 -44.54
CA ASP A 283 -22.38 14.76 -44.88
C ASP A 283 -21.40 15.25 -43.80
N GLN A 284 -20.42 16.06 -44.19
CA GLN A 284 -19.47 16.74 -43.30
C GLN A 284 -19.65 18.25 -43.42
N LEU A 285 -20.21 18.89 -42.40
CA LEU A 285 -20.50 20.32 -42.37
C LEU A 285 -19.59 21.02 -41.36
N ARG A 286 -18.93 22.10 -41.78
CA ARG A 286 -18.06 22.92 -40.92
C ARG A 286 -18.32 24.42 -41.10
N GLY A 287 -18.78 25.12 -40.07
CA GLY A 287 -19.08 26.57 -40.12
C GLY A 287 -17.85 27.48 -40.06
N PHE A 288 -16.91 27.17 -39.15
CA PHE A 288 -15.70 27.95 -38.83
C PHE A 288 -15.93 29.19 -37.94
N TYR A 289 -16.20 30.37 -38.50
CA TYR A 289 -16.33 31.61 -37.71
C TYR A 289 -17.67 32.25 -38.02
N GLY A 290 -18.46 32.59 -37.00
CA GLY A 290 -19.77 33.21 -37.19
C GLY A 290 -20.82 32.51 -36.35
N ASN A 291 -22.06 32.98 -36.40
CA ASN A 291 -23.19 32.25 -35.83
C ASN A 291 -23.82 31.43 -36.95
N ASP A 292 -23.33 30.23 -37.16
CA ASP A 292 -23.62 29.41 -38.32
C ASP A 292 -24.88 28.54 -38.10
N THR A 293 -25.55 28.16 -39.18
CA THR A 293 -26.67 27.21 -39.17
C THR A 293 -26.30 26.01 -40.03
N LEU A 294 -26.12 24.86 -39.41
CA LEU A 294 -25.76 23.60 -40.06
C LEU A 294 -26.95 22.64 -39.96
N LEU A 295 -27.44 22.17 -41.11
CA LEU A 295 -28.52 21.20 -41.24
C LEU A 295 -27.96 19.96 -41.96
N GLY A 296 -27.80 18.84 -41.26
CA GLY A 296 -27.29 17.59 -41.81
C GLY A 296 -28.24 17.00 -42.85
N GLY A 297 -29.41 16.50 -42.40
CA GLY A 297 -30.45 16.01 -43.29
C GLY A 297 -30.76 14.53 -43.05
N GLU A 298 -30.77 13.71 -44.10
CA GLU A 298 -30.91 12.26 -44.00
C GLU A 298 -29.54 11.59 -44.14
N GLY A 299 -29.15 10.74 -43.18
CA GLY A 299 -27.88 10.03 -43.19
C GLY A 299 -27.14 10.23 -41.86
N ASN A 300 -25.90 9.77 -41.78
CA ASN A 300 -25.07 9.93 -40.59
C ASN A 300 -24.13 11.10 -40.81
N ASP A 301 -24.50 12.28 -40.32
CA ASP A 301 -23.81 13.53 -40.60
C ASP A 301 -22.79 13.88 -39.53
N THR A 302 -21.75 14.63 -39.88
CA THR A 302 -20.75 15.19 -38.96
C THR A 302 -20.76 16.71 -39.06
N LEU A 303 -21.16 17.39 -37.98
CA LEU A 303 -21.34 18.83 -37.91
C LEU A 303 -20.33 19.45 -36.93
N ASN A 304 -19.60 20.47 -37.37
CA ASN A 304 -18.72 21.30 -36.55
C ASN A 304 -19.11 22.77 -36.75
N GLY A 305 -19.70 23.41 -35.74
CA GLY A 305 -20.07 24.83 -35.81
C GLY A 305 -18.83 25.72 -35.94
N GLY A 306 -17.91 25.58 -34.98
CA GLY A 306 -16.68 26.36 -34.91
C GLY A 306 -16.79 27.39 -33.81
N LEU A 307 -16.33 28.61 -34.07
CA LEU A 307 -16.40 29.74 -33.16
C LEU A 307 -17.64 30.59 -33.41
N GLY A 308 -18.39 30.87 -32.35
CA GLY A 308 -19.63 31.66 -32.38
C GLY A 308 -20.81 30.89 -31.80
N HIS A 309 -22.02 31.43 -31.94
CA HIS A 309 -23.25 30.82 -31.43
C HIS A 309 -23.97 30.07 -32.55
N ASP A 310 -23.66 28.79 -32.69
CA ASP A 310 -24.10 28.01 -33.84
C ASP A 310 -25.43 27.28 -33.61
N THR A 311 -26.13 26.93 -34.69
CA THR A 311 -27.31 26.06 -34.68
C THR A 311 -27.03 24.82 -35.49
N LEU A 312 -26.95 23.67 -34.84
CA LEU A 312 -26.65 22.37 -35.46
C LEU A 312 -27.88 21.47 -35.38
N THR A 313 -28.35 20.98 -36.52
CA THR A 313 -29.42 19.99 -36.62
C THR A 313 -28.90 18.79 -37.38
N GLY A 314 -28.80 17.63 -36.73
CA GLY A 314 -28.37 16.39 -37.38
C GLY A 314 -29.41 15.93 -38.39
N GLY A 315 -30.52 15.38 -37.90
CA GLY A 315 -31.67 15.06 -38.74
C GLY A 315 -32.11 13.61 -38.55
N LEU A 316 -32.16 12.85 -39.64
CA LEU A 316 -32.46 11.42 -39.60
C LEU A 316 -31.17 10.61 -39.74
N GLY A 317 -30.79 9.86 -38.72
CA GLY A 317 -29.64 8.97 -38.78
C GLY A 317 -28.92 8.93 -37.45
N ILE A 318 -27.60 8.73 -37.47
CA ILE A 318 -26.73 8.84 -36.30
C ILE A 318 -25.77 9.99 -36.57
N ASP A 319 -26.06 11.14 -35.96
CA ASP A 319 -25.35 12.38 -36.26
C ASP A 319 -24.31 12.71 -35.19
N VAL A 320 -23.20 13.32 -35.60
CA VAL A 320 -22.06 13.69 -34.74
C VAL A 320 -21.94 15.21 -34.72
N ALA A 321 -21.99 15.82 -33.53
CA ALA A 321 -21.46 17.16 -33.33
C ALA A 321 -19.99 17.05 -32.87
N ASP A 322 -19.05 17.48 -33.71
CA ASP A 322 -17.60 17.34 -33.48
C ASP A 322 -16.98 18.66 -33.02
N TYR A 323 -16.58 18.72 -31.75
CA TYR A 323 -15.86 19.84 -31.13
C TYR A 323 -14.36 19.56 -30.93
N SER A 324 -13.82 18.46 -31.47
CA SER A 324 -12.43 18.04 -31.21
C SER A 324 -11.36 18.98 -31.76
N SER A 325 -11.72 19.95 -32.60
CA SER A 325 -10.82 21.03 -33.03
C SER A 325 -10.85 22.27 -32.15
N GLU A 326 -11.81 22.38 -31.22
CA GLU A 326 -11.97 23.56 -30.39
C GLU A 326 -10.94 23.61 -29.27
N THR A 327 -10.56 24.83 -28.89
CA THR A 327 -9.43 25.06 -27.96
C THR A 327 -9.86 25.48 -26.56
N THR A 328 -11.17 25.64 -26.34
CA THR A 328 -11.77 26.00 -25.05
C THR A 328 -12.67 24.89 -24.55
N PRO A 329 -12.72 24.64 -23.24
CA PRO A 329 -13.49 23.53 -22.71
C PRO A 329 -15.00 23.71 -22.89
N ILE A 330 -15.69 22.58 -22.98
CA ILE A 330 -17.13 22.46 -23.02
C ILE A 330 -17.69 22.38 -21.61
N THR A 331 -18.81 23.08 -21.38
CA THR A 331 -19.72 22.79 -20.28
C THR A 331 -21.10 22.49 -20.83
N LEU A 332 -21.62 21.31 -20.52
CA LEU A 332 -22.91 20.81 -21.02
C LEU A 332 -23.81 20.40 -19.87
N THR A 333 -25.12 20.64 -19.98
CA THR A 333 -26.13 20.01 -19.12
C THR A 333 -27.03 19.12 -19.96
N LEU A 334 -27.04 17.82 -19.67
CA LEU A 334 -27.89 16.84 -20.34
C LEU A 334 -29.24 16.71 -19.62
N THR A 335 -30.30 16.85 -20.41
CA THR A 335 -31.68 16.61 -19.99
C THR A 335 -32.36 15.69 -21.00
N LYS A 336 -33.27 14.85 -20.52
CA LYS A 336 -34.09 13.96 -21.36
C LYS A 336 -35.00 14.79 -22.24
N ASN A 337 -35.13 14.41 -23.51
CA ASN A 337 -36.07 15.07 -24.42
C ASN A 337 -37.51 14.91 -23.87
N PRO A 338 -38.26 16.01 -23.71
CA PRO A 338 -39.66 15.95 -23.31
C PRO A 338 -40.54 15.14 -24.28
N ASP A 339 -40.17 15.07 -25.55
CA ASP A 339 -40.82 14.22 -26.55
C ASP A 339 -40.12 12.85 -26.60
N PRO A 340 -40.76 11.77 -26.10
CA PRO A 340 -40.18 10.43 -26.11
C PRO A 340 -40.04 9.83 -27.50
N LYS A 341 -40.54 10.49 -28.55
CA LYS A 341 -40.40 10.04 -29.95
C LYS A 341 -39.16 10.57 -30.63
N LEU A 342 -38.49 11.56 -30.04
CA LEU A 342 -37.26 12.14 -30.57
C LEU A 342 -36.06 11.45 -29.92
N THR A 343 -35.18 10.90 -30.74
CA THR A 343 -33.86 10.39 -30.32
C THR A 343 -32.83 11.51 -30.34
N GLY A 344 -31.68 11.27 -29.72
CA GLY A 344 -30.56 12.21 -29.75
C GLY A 344 -30.70 13.38 -28.77
N PHE A 345 -29.61 14.12 -28.66
CA PHE A 345 -29.48 15.31 -27.84
C PHE A 345 -30.21 16.50 -28.48
N ASN A 346 -30.97 17.20 -27.64
CA ASN A 346 -31.67 18.43 -28.00
C ASN A 346 -31.47 19.43 -26.86
N GLY A 347 -30.70 20.49 -27.10
CA GLY A 347 -30.30 21.41 -26.04
C GLY A 347 -29.20 22.35 -26.47
N THR A 348 -28.45 22.88 -25.50
CA THR A 348 -27.36 23.83 -25.76
C THR A 348 -26.02 23.31 -25.25
N VAL A 349 -24.96 23.49 -26.04
CA VAL A 349 -23.57 23.19 -25.67
C VAL A 349 -22.84 24.51 -25.47
N LYS A 350 -22.19 24.72 -24.33
CA LYS A 350 -21.39 25.92 -24.10
C LYS A 350 -19.92 25.62 -24.34
N VAL A 351 -19.30 26.33 -25.28
CA VAL A 351 -17.88 26.18 -25.65
C VAL A 351 -17.17 27.48 -25.28
N GLY A 352 -16.44 27.51 -24.15
CA GLY A 352 -15.86 28.76 -23.66
C GLY A 352 -16.89 29.86 -23.33
N SER A 353 -16.85 30.99 -24.05
CA SER A 353 -17.85 32.07 -23.95
C SER A 353 -19.10 31.83 -24.80
N ASP A 354 -19.00 30.93 -25.77
CA ASP A 354 -19.95 30.78 -26.85
C ASP A 354 -20.97 29.68 -26.50
N THR A 355 -22.09 29.62 -27.22
CA THR A 355 -23.19 28.71 -26.90
C THR A 355 -23.91 28.32 -28.17
N ASP A 356 -23.86 27.02 -28.45
CA ASP A 356 -24.50 26.42 -29.61
C ASP A 356 -25.81 25.78 -29.23
N THR A 357 -26.74 25.73 -30.18
CA THR A 357 -28.04 25.06 -30.06
C THR A 357 -28.05 23.82 -30.95
N LEU A 358 -28.23 22.66 -30.35
CA LEU A 358 -28.21 21.36 -31.02
C LEU A 358 -29.59 20.72 -31.00
N SER A 359 -29.93 20.05 -32.10
CA SER A 359 -31.11 19.19 -32.19
C SER A 359 -30.85 17.94 -33.01
N SER A 360 -31.46 16.82 -32.61
CA SER A 360 -31.26 15.50 -33.23
C SER A 360 -29.78 15.13 -33.41
N ILE A 361 -28.98 15.19 -32.35
CA ILE A 361 -27.56 14.79 -32.37
C ILE A 361 -27.34 13.56 -31.49
N GLU A 362 -26.99 12.41 -32.06
CA GLU A 362 -26.75 11.17 -31.32
C GLU A 362 -25.36 11.11 -30.68
N THR A 363 -24.35 11.76 -31.25
CA THR A 363 -22.97 11.71 -30.75
C THR A 363 -22.42 13.11 -30.51
N LEU A 364 -21.97 13.38 -29.30
CA LEU A 364 -21.24 14.59 -28.95
C LEU A 364 -19.77 14.23 -28.75
N LYS A 365 -18.90 14.75 -29.61
CA LYS A 365 -17.46 14.58 -29.51
C LYS A 365 -16.83 15.87 -29.00
N PHE A 366 -16.16 15.77 -27.85
CA PHE A 366 -15.75 16.90 -27.03
C PHE A 366 -14.38 17.47 -27.45
N THR A 367 -13.88 18.45 -26.70
CA THR A 367 -12.63 19.17 -27.01
C THR A 367 -11.41 18.49 -26.39
N PRO A 368 -10.17 18.75 -26.86
CA PRO A 368 -8.94 18.29 -26.23
C PRO A 368 -8.61 18.97 -24.87
N LYS A 369 -9.63 19.43 -24.13
CA LYS A 369 -9.53 20.17 -22.86
C LYS A 369 -10.35 19.45 -21.79
N ASP A 370 -10.17 19.84 -20.54
CA ASP A 370 -10.91 19.30 -19.41
C ASP A 370 -12.38 19.76 -19.48
N ASP A 371 -13.25 18.92 -20.06
CA ASP A 371 -14.66 19.21 -20.30
C ASP A 371 -15.55 18.73 -19.16
N ILE A 372 -16.72 19.36 -19.00
CA ILE A 372 -17.65 19.07 -17.90
C ILE A 372 -19.05 18.81 -18.46
N VAL A 373 -19.57 17.62 -18.19
CA VAL A 373 -20.93 17.23 -18.55
C VAL A 373 -21.74 16.97 -17.29
N LYS A 374 -22.74 17.81 -17.03
CA LYS A 374 -23.71 17.65 -15.94
C LYS A 374 -24.93 16.87 -16.41
N ILE A 375 -25.24 15.75 -15.76
CA ILE A 375 -26.37 14.90 -16.07
C ILE A 375 -27.53 15.23 -15.14
N GLN A 376 -28.58 15.87 -15.67
CA GLN A 376 -29.85 15.97 -14.95
C GLN A 376 -30.76 14.78 -15.27
N SER A 377 -30.76 14.30 -16.52
CA SER A 377 -31.45 13.06 -16.92
C SER A 377 -30.86 12.54 -18.23
N ILE A 378 -30.92 11.23 -18.46
CA ILE A 378 -30.29 10.59 -19.63
C ILE A 378 -31.26 10.63 -20.84
N PRO A 379 -30.89 11.30 -21.96
CA PRO A 379 -31.61 11.19 -23.23
C PRO A 379 -31.36 9.83 -23.90
N GLN A 380 -32.33 9.35 -24.69
CA GLN A 380 -32.22 8.06 -25.38
C GLN A 380 -31.31 8.16 -26.61
N GLY A 381 -30.38 7.20 -26.74
CA GLY A 381 -29.55 7.04 -27.93
C GLY A 381 -28.36 8.00 -28.03
N VAL A 382 -28.00 8.70 -26.95
CA VAL A 382 -26.87 9.63 -26.95
C VAL A 382 -25.56 8.92 -26.57
N THR A 383 -24.49 9.26 -27.27
CA THR A 383 -23.10 8.87 -27.01
C THR A 383 -22.27 10.12 -26.74
N LEU A 384 -21.47 10.09 -25.67
CA LEU A 384 -20.51 11.13 -25.33
C LEU A 384 -19.10 10.60 -25.58
N ASP A 385 -18.33 11.28 -26.40
CA ASP A 385 -16.95 10.92 -26.73
C ASP A 385 -16.02 12.04 -26.26
N ALA A 386 -15.57 11.94 -25.01
CA ALA A 386 -14.48 12.76 -24.53
C ALA A 386 -13.20 12.40 -25.31
N VAL A 387 -12.37 13.38 -25.63
CA VAL A 387 -11.13 13.15 -26.39
C VAL A 387 -9.94 13.27 -25.41
N ASP A 388 -8.83 13.91 -25.78
CA ASP A 388 -7.76 14.16 -24.81
C ASP A 388 -8.23 15.16 -23.75
N GLY A 389 -7.97 14.92 -22.47
CA GLY A 389 -8.43 15.84 -21.42
C GLY A 389 -8.48 15.14 -20.07
N LYS A 390 -8.96 15.86 -19.06
CA LYS A 390 -9.46 15.27 -17.81
C LYS A 390 -10.95 15.54 -17.71
N ASP A 391 -11.72 14.69 -18.36
CA ASP A 391 -13.12 14.97 -18.62
C ASP A 391 -14.01 14.49 -17.48
N THR A 392 -14.96 15.36 -17.08
CA THR A 392 -15.82 15.17 -15.91
C THR A 392 -17.25 14.85 -16.32
N LEU A 393 -17.77 13.74 -15.80
CA LEU A 393 -19.17 13.35 -15.87
C LEU A 393 -19.82 13.49 -14.49
N ASP A 394 -20.74 14.45 -14.34
CA ASP A 394 -21.28 14.91 -13.06
C ASP A 394 -22.78 14.60 -12.91
N PHE A 395 -23.12 13.67 -12.01
CA PHE A 395 -24.48 13.23 -11.68
C PHE A 395 -25.04 13.86 -10.40
N SER A 396 -24.35 14.83 -9.81
CA SER A 396 -24.76 15.44 -8.53
C SER A 396 -26.14 16.12 -8.56
N THR A 397 -26.66 16.42 -9.75
CA THR A 397 -27.98 17.02 -9.98
C THR A 397 -28.98 16.11 -10.69
N ALA A 398 -28.67 14.80 -10.76
CA ALA A 398 -29.45 13.82 -11.51
C ALA A 398 -30.87 13.58 -10.95
N ASN A 399 -31.79 13.30 -11.86
CA ASN A 399 -33.19 12.91 -11.63
C ASN A 399 -33.58 11.88 -12.71
N PRO A 400 -33.99 10.64 -12.38
CA PRO A 400 -34.53 10.18 -11.10
C PRO A 400 -33.51 10.08 -9.97
N LYS A 401 -34.05 10.17 -8.75
CA LYS A 401 -33.36 10.05 -7.45
C LYS A 401 -32.95 8.59 -7.17
N VAL A 402 -32.03 8.06 -7.97
CA VAL A 402 -31.46 6.72 -7.88
C VAL A 402 -29.97 6.80 -8.10
N GLY A 403 -29.23 5.78 -7.66
CA GLY A 403 -27.80 5.71 -7.89
C GLY A 403 -27.43 5.50 -9.35
N VAL A 404 -26.29 6.04 -9.76
CA VAL A 404 -25.68 5.85 -11.06
C VAL A 404 -24.84 4.57 -11.08
N GLN A 405 -24.86 3.87 -12.22
CA GLN A 405 -23.95 2.76 -12.48
C GLN A 405 -23.10 3.11 -13.69
N VAL A 406 -21.80 3.31 -13.47
CA VAL A 406 -20.81 3.55 -14.52
C VAL A 406 -20.06 2.25 -14.77
N ASP A 407 -19.94 1.84 -16.03
CA ASP A 407 -19.05 0.74 -16.44
C ASP A 407 -18.18 1.23 -17.61
N SER A 408 -16.92 1.58 -17.30
CA SER A 408 -15.97 2.11 -18.29
C SER A 408 -15.54 1.05 -19.31
N THR A 409 -15.65 -0.23 -18.98
CA THR A 409 -15.25 -1.34 -19.86
C THR A 409 -16.28 -1.55 -20.96
N THR A 410 -17.56 -1.58 -20.58
CA THR A 410 -18.67 -1.65 -21.54
C THR A 410 -19.01 -0.29 -22.13
N LYS A 411 -18.41 0.79 -21.62
CA LYS A 411 -18.63 2.18 -22.06
C LYS A 411 -20.07 2.65 -21.86
N VAL A 412 -20.72 2.16 -20.80
CA VAL A 412 -22.14 2.42 -20.53
C VAL A 412 -22.30 3.01 -19.14
N VAL A 413 -23.11 4.05 -19.05
CA VAL A 413 -23.65 4.59 -17.81
C VAL A 413 -25.14 4.26 -17.75
N LYS A 414 -25.64 3.88 -16.58
CA LYS A 414 -27.07 3.71 -16.32
C LYS A 414 -27.52 4.59 -15.17
N LEU A 415 -28.69 5.19 -15.33
CA LEU A 415 -29.42 5.90 -14.28
C LEU A 415 -30.85 5.35 -14.26
N GLY A 416 -31.12 4.42 -13.34
CA GLY A 416 -32.37 3.65 -13.35
C GLY A 416 -32.47 2.75 -14.59
N SER A 417 -33.54 2.93 -15.39
CA SER A 417 -33.73 2.18 -16.64
C SER A 417 -33.11 2.83 -17.87
N ASP A 418 -32.64 4.07 -17.77
CA ASP A 418 -32.08 4.83 -18.88
C ASP A 418 -30.56 4.59 -18.96
N SER A 419 -30.00 4.59 -20.18
CA SER A 419 -28.58 4.31 -20.43
C SER A 419 -27.95 5.32 -21.41
N LEU A 420 -26.69 5.65 -21.17
CA LEU A 420 -25.86 6.58 -21.93
C LEU A 420 -24.55 5.88 -22.32
N SER A 421 -24.09 6.04 -23.55
CA SER A 421 -22.77 5.52 -23.96
C SER A 421 -21.70 6.60 -23.75
N ILE A 422 -20.55 6.24 -23.20
CA ILE A 422 -19.45 7.18 -22.89
C ILE A 422 -18.10 6.64 -23.37
N THR A 423 -17.17 7.50 -23.78
CA THR A 423 -15.77 7.15 -24.08
C THR A 423 -14.83 8.22 -23.52
N ASN A 424 -13.66 7.82 -23.01
CA ASN A 424 -12.57 8.63 -22.44
C ASN A 424 -12.99 9.66 -21.37
N PHE A 425 -13.86 9.28 -20.43
CA PHE A 425 -14.07 10.08 -19.21
C PHE A 425 -13.24 9.52 -18.06
N GLU A 426 -12.49 10.38 -17.36
CA GLU A 426 -11.61 9.99 -16.25
C GLU A 426 -12.09 10.47 -14.89
N ILE A 427 -13.04 11.42 -14.85
CA ILE A 427 -13.57 11.99 -13.62
C ILE A 427 -15.07 11.74 -13.53
N PHE A 428 -15.50 11.11 -12.43
CA PHE A 428 -16.91 10.82 -12.17
C PHE A 428 -17.36 11.47 -10.85
N VAL A 429 -18.53 12.12 -10.87
CA VAL A 429 -19.19 12.64 -9.67
C VAL A 429 -20.57 12.00 -9.55
N GLY A 430 -20.81 11.31 -8.45
CA GLY A 430 -22.01 10.55 -8.15
C GLY A 430 -23.22 11.38 -7.77
N THR A 431 -24.27 10.67 -7.40
CA THR A 431 -25.57 11.16 -6.98
C THR A 431 -25.60 11.35 -5.45
N ALA A 432 -26.79 11.40 -4.86
CA ALA A 432 -26.98 11.38 -3.41
C ALA A 432 -27.50 10.01 -2.93
N TYR A 433 -27.25 8.97 -3.71
CA TYR A 433 -27.70 7.59 -3.52
C TYR A 433 -26.53 6.65 -3.81
N ASN A 434 -26.66 5.40 -3.37
CA ASN A 434 -25.64 4.38 -3.58
C ASN A 434 -25.31 4.18 -5.06
N ASP A 435 -24.12 4.61 -5.44
CA ASP A 435 -23.59 4.56 -6.78
C ASP A 435 -22.59 3.40 -6.95
N ILE A 436 -22.41 2.97 -8.21
CA ILE A 436 -21.44 1.93 -8.58
C ILE A 436 -20.58 2.47 -9.71
N PHE A 437 -19.28 2.58 -9.47
CA PHE A 437 -18.29 3.00 -10.45
C PHE A 437 -17.39 1.81 -10.78
N LYS A 438 -17.74 1.07 -11.83
CA LYS A 438 -16.88 0.04 -12.38
C LYS A 438 -15.90 0.68 -13.37
N VAL A 439 -14.66 0.81 -12.93
CA VAL A 439 -13.65 1.67 -13.57
C VAL A 439 -12.34 0.93 -13.82
N ASP A 440 -11.48 1.53 -14.64
CA ASP A 440 -10.15 1.03 -14.97
C ASP A 440 -9.05 1.97 -14.45
N GLU A 441 -7.79 1.65 -14.75
CA GLU A 441 -6.64 2.41 -14.26
C GLU A 441 -6.52 3.83 -14.85
N LYS A 442 -7.34 4.21 -15.83
CA LYS A 442 -7.33 5.56 -16.41
C LYS A 442 -8.12 6.56 -15.60
N THR A 443 -8.97 6.08 -14.68
CA THR A 443 -9.78 6.94 -13.83
C THR A 443 -8.89 7.78 -12.92
N ILE A 444 -9.09 9.09 -12.95
CA ILE A 444 -8.32 10.08 -12.19
C ILE A 444 -9.05 10.46 -10.90
N LYS A 445 -10.38 10.48 -10.92
CA LYS A 445 -11.16 10.87 -9.74
C LYS A 445 -12.55 10.26 -9.75
N VAL A 446 -12.97 9.78 -8.58
CA VAL A 446 -14.36 9.42 -8.30
C VAL A 446 -14.80 10.14 -7.04
N ASP A 447 -15.88 10.89 -7.13
CA ASP A 447 -16.59 11.46 -5.99
C ASP A 447 -17.93 10.72 -5.89
N GLY A 448 -18.15 9.94 -4.83
CA GLY A 448 -19.38 9.15 -4.66
C GLY A 448 -20.60 10.01 -4.40
N GLY A 449 -20.40 11.21 -3.84
CA GLY A 449 -21.51 12.03 -3.38
C GLY A 449 -22.01 11.57 -2.02
N GLU A 450 -23.32 11.50 -1.82
CA GLU A 450 -23.88 10.96 -0.58
C GLU A 450 -24.38 9.54 -0.84
N GLY A 451 -24.30 8.64 0.12
CA GLY A 451 -24.75 7.27 -0.08
C GLY A 451 -23.80 6.28 0.56
N ILE A 452 -23.91 5.03 0.10
CA ILE A 452 -22.91 3.99 0.34
C ILE A 452 -22.46 3.55 -1.05
N ASP A 453 -21.29 4.03 -1.47
CA ASP A 453 -20.85 3.98 -2.85
C ASP A 453 -19.79 2.89 -3.05
N LEU A 454 -19.73 2.33 -4.26
CA LEU A 454 -18.80 1.26 -4.62
C LEU A 454 -17.93 1.67 -5.81
N VAL A 455 -16.62 1.54 -5.66
CA VAL A 455 -15.68 1.55 -6.79
C VAL A 455 -15.18 0.13 -7.05
N ASP A 456 -15.40 -0.37 -8.27
CA ASP A 456 -15.10 -1.74 -8.71
C ASP A 456 -13.99 -1.74 -9.76
N PHE A 457 -12.81 -2.24 -9.39
CA PHE A 457 -11.62 -2.39 -10.23
C PHE A 457 -11.45 -3.81 -10.77
N SER A 458 -12.45 -4.68 -10.70
CA SER A 458 -12.34 -6.09 -11.11
C SER A 458 -11.94 -6.30 -12.58
N ASN A 459 -12.08 -5.26 -13.42
CA ASN A 459 -11.66 -5.28 -14.82
C ASN A 459 -10.30 -4.59 -15.07
N SER A 460 -9.65 -4.05 -14.03
CA SER A 460 -8.34 -3.40 -14.16
C SER A 460 -7.31 -4.36 -14.74
N SER A 461 -6.49 -3.86 -15.65
CA SER A 461 -5.39 -4.63 -16.26
C SER A 461 -4.07 -4.53 -15.50
N LYS A 462 -4.06 -3.81 -14.37
CA LYS A 462 -2.88 -3.49 -13.56
C LYS A 462 -3.22 -3.47 -12.06
N PRO A 463 -2.21 -3.59 -11.18
CA PRO A 463 -2.35 -3.27 -9.76
C PRO A 463 -2.95 -1.89 -9.51
N ILE A 464 -3.80 -1.79 -8.50
CA ILE A 464 -4.46 -0.57 -8.06
C ILE A 464 -3.86 -0.10 -6.74
N THR A 465 -3.77 1.22 -6.59
CA THR A 465 -3.45 1.85 -5.31
C THR A 465 -4.54 2.85 -4.97
N VAL A 466 -5.23 2.61 -3.85
CA VAL A 466 -6.22 3.50 -3.24
C VAL A 466 -5.59 4.10 -1.99
N ASP A 467 -5.63 5.42 -1.86
CA ASP A 467 -5.20 6.13 -0.64
C ASP A 467 -6.27 7.14 -0.26
N LEU A 468 -7.02 6.85 0.81
CA LEU A 468 -8.09 7.71 1.33
C LEU A 468 -7.56 8.79 2.30
N VAL A 469 -6.29 8.70 2.70
CA VAL A 469 -5.69 9.60 3.71
C VAL A 469 -4.87 10.71 3.07
N LYS A 470 -4.29 10.49 1.88
CA LYS A 470 -3.47 11.49 1.17
C LYS A 470 -4.14 12.04 -0.09
N SER A 471 -4.12 13.36 -0.22
CA SER A 471 -4.36 14.07 -1.48
C SER A 471 -3.02 14.42 -2.15
N GLY A 472 -2.61 13.68 -3.18
CA GLY A 472 -1.36 13.91 -3.93
C GLY A 472 -1.59 14.20 -5.41
N THR A 473 -0.59 14.75 -6.09
CA THR A 473 -0.60 14.90 -7.57
C THR A 473 -0.21 13.56 -8.21
N GLY A 474 -1.11 12.96 -9.01
CA GLY A 474 -0.82 11.75 -9.79
C GLY A 474 -1.31 10.42 -9.23
N ILE A 475 -2.02 10.43 -8.09
CA ILE A 475 -2.79 9.28 -7.57
C ILE A 475 -4.28 9.58 -7.81
N PRO A 476 -5.09 8.58 -8.25
CA PRO A 476 -6.52 8.78 -8.35
C PRO A 476 -7.15 9.24 -7.04
N GLN A 477 -8.06 10.21 -7.09
CA GLN A 477 -8.72 10.75 -5.90
C GLN A 477 -10.08 10.10 -5.71
N TYR A 478 -10.26 9.40 -4.60
CA TYR A 478 -11.54 8.81 -4.19
C TYR A 478 -12.10 9.65 -3.05
N ILE A 479 -13.27 10.24 -3.26
CA ILE A 479 -13.91 11.17 -2.33
C ILE A 479 -15.28 10.60 -1.98
N LYS A 480 -15.56 10.48 -0.66
CA LYS A 480 -16.82 9.92 -0.15
C LYS A 480 -17.16 8.57 -0.79
N ILE A 481 -16.24 7.61 -0.65
CA ILE A 481 -16.41 6.24 -1.13
C ILE A 481 -16.20 5.31 0.06
N GLU A 482 -17.18 4.46 0.34
CA GLU A 482 -17.15 3.53 1.46
C GLU A 482 -16.71 2.12 1.02
N ASN A 483 -17.06 1.68 -0.19
CA ASN A 483 -16.77 0.33 -0.66
C ASN A 483 -15.82 0.30 -1.84
N PHE A 484 -14.92 -0.67 -1.81
CA PHE A 484 -13.97 -0.95 -2.88
C PHE A 484 -13.98 -2.43 -3.21
N LYS A 485 -13.83 -2.72 -4.50
CA LYS A 485 -13.53 -4.05 -5.00
C LYS A 485 -12.28 -3.97 -5.87
N GLY A 486 -11.25 -4.72 -5.50
CA GLY A 486 -9.97 -4.72 -6.19
C GLY A 486 -9.97 -5.53 -7.48
N SER A 487 -8.77 -5.65 -8.04
CA SER A 487 -8.44 -6.24 -9.31
C SER A 487 -8.04 -7.71 -9.15
N SER A 488 -7.39 -8.26 -10.18
CA SER A 488 -6.80 -9.60 -10.11
C SER A 488 -5.28 -9.57 -9.86
N PHE A 489 -4.76 -8.43 -9.40
CA PHE A 489 -3.35 -8.16 -9.17
C PHE A 489 -3.14 -7.65 -7.74
N ASN A 490 -1.88 -7.60 -7.32
CA ASN A 490 -1.48 -7.14 -5.99
C ASN A 490 -1.82 -5.66 -5.75
N ASP A 491 -2.95 -5.40 -5.14
CA ASP A 491 -3.49 -4.08 -4.88
C ASP A 491 -3.06 -3.55 -3.52
N VAL A 492 -3.15 -2.22 -3.35
CA VAL A 492 -2.86 -1.54 -2.09
C VAL A 492 -4.00 -0.58 -1.74
N PHE A 493 -4.60 -0.76 -0.57
CA PHE A 493 -5.65 0.12 -0.04
C PHE A 493 -5.16 0.77 1.26
N THR A 494 -5.17 2.10 1.33
CA THR A 494 -4.96 2.85 2.58
C THR A 494 -6.28 3.50 2.97
N LEU A 495 -6.82 3.10 4.11
CA LEU A 495 -8.17 3.43 4.56
C LEU A 495 -8.19 4.68 5.45
N ASP A 496 -9.36 5.30 5.61
CA ASP A 496 -9.48 6.57 6.33
C ASP A 496 -10.00 6.42 7.77
N LYS A 497 -11.00 7.20 8.18
CA LYS A 497 -11.60 7.13 9.52
C LYS A 497 -13.06 6.66 9.46
N ALA A 498 -13.60 6.50 8.27
CA ALA A 498 -14.94 6.00 8.04
C ALA A 498 -14.93 4.47 8.07
N ALA A 499 -16.10 3.86 8.24
CA ALA A 499 -16.23 2.42 8.07
C ALA A 499 -16.13 2.08 6.58
N ASN A 500 -15.00 1.52 6.16
CA ASN A 500 -14.74 1.12 4.79
C ASN A 500 -14.97 -0.39 4.59
N LYS A 501 -15.36 -0.78 3.38
CA LYS A 501 -15.44 -2.18 2.96
C LYS A 501 -14.51 -2.42 1.77
N VAL A 502 -13.62 -3.38 1.86
CA VAL A 502 -12.72 -3.77 0.78
C VAL A 502 -12.88 -5.25 0.47
N GLU A 503 -13.15 -5.57 -0.80
CA GLU A 503 -13.02 -6.91 -1.37
C GLU A 503 -11.80 -6.89 -2.31
N ALA A 504 -10.61 -7.26 -1.83
CA ALA A 504 -9.35 -7.02 -2.54
C ALA A 504 -9.21 -7.85 -3.84
N GLY A 505 -9.69 -9.09 -3.85
CA GLY A 505 -9.87 -9.86 -5.08
C GLY A 505 -8.88 -11.01 -5.20
N ASN A 506 -8.11 -11.06 -6.29
CA ASN A 506 -7.01 -12.02 -6.41
C ASN A 506 -5.70 -11.22 -6.38
N GLY A 507 -4.64 -11.77 -5.80
CA GLY A 507 -3.37 -11.07 -5.70
C GLY A 507 -2.78 -11.26 -4.32
N ASN A 508 -1.60 -10.72 -4.09
CA ASN A 508 -1.11 -10.54 -2.72
C ASN A 508 -1.37 -9.08 -2.36
N ASP A 509 -2.51 -8.83 -1.74
CA ASP A 509 -3.03 -7.49 -1.53
C ASP A 509 -2.62 -6.94 -0.17
N ILE A 510 -2.51 -5.60 -0.08
CA ILE A 510 -2.15 -4.91 1.16
C ILE A 510 -3.26 -3.92 1.51
N MET A 511 -3.87 -4.10 2.68
CA MET A 511 -4.84 -3.18 3.25
C MET A 511 -4.21 -2.54 4.49
N ILE A 512 -3.81 -1.28 4.37
CA ILE A 512 -3.33 -0.47 5.49
C ILE A 512 -4.56 0.06 6.20
N GLY A 513 -4.77 -0.41 7.43
CA GLY A 513 -5.94 -0.10 8.25
C GLY A 513 -6.05 1.40 8.55
N GLY A 514 -7.28 1.81 8.85
CA GLY A 514 -7.62 3.14 9.33
C GLY A 514 -8.40 3.06 10.65
N ALA A 515 -8.90 4.21 11.11
CA ALA A 515 -9.87 4.21 12.20
C ALA A 515 -11.26 3.88 11.65
N GLY A 516 -12.20 3.47 12.50
CA GLY A 516 -13.53 3.03 12.06
C GLY A 516 -13.68 1.51 12.07
N ASN A 517 -14.90 1.03 11.80
CA ASN A 517 -15.19 -0.41 11.80
C ASN A 517 -15.14 -0.92 10.35
N ASP A 518 -13.98 -1.37 9.93
CA ASP A 518 -13.75 -1.77 8.55
C ASP A 518 -14.17 -3.23 8.29
N THR A 519 -14.48 -3.55 7.03
CA THR A 519 -14.72 -4.93 6.57
C THR A 519 -13.75 -5.25 5.43
N LEU A 520 -12.76 -6.08 5.71
CA LEU A 520 -11.61 -6.32 4.83
C LEU A 520 -11.56 -7.79 4.43
N ASP A 521 -11.70 -8.06 3.12
CA ASP A 521 -11.56 -9.39 2.55
C ASP A 521 -10.37 -9.43 1.60
N GLY A 522 -9.36 -10.23 1.92
CA GLY A 522 -8.17 -10.40 1.06
C GLY A 522 -8.49 -11.16 -0.23
N GLY A 523 -9.42 -12.10 -0.18
CA GLY A 523 -9.75 -12.95 -1.32
C GLY A 523 -8.71 -14.06 -1.55
N LEU A 524 -8.17 -14.16 -2.77
CA LEU A 524 -7.23 -15.21 -3.16
C LEU A 524 -5.79 -14.70 -3.25
N GLY A 525 -4.94 -15.19 -2.36
CA GLY A 525 -3.49 -15.05 -2.44
C GLY A 525 -2.87 -15.03 -1.06
N ASN A 526 -1.81 -14.24 -0.86
CA ASN A 526 -1.25 -13.98 0.46
C ASN A 526 -1.48 -12.52 0.82
N ASP A 527 -2.54 -12.27 1.57
CA ASP A 527 -3.03 -10.91 1.81
C ASP A 527 -2.56 -10.38 3.16
N THR A 528 -2.32 -9.08 3.23
CA THR A 528 -1.80 -8.39 4.41
C THR A 528 -2.73 -7.30 4.88
N VAL A 529 -3.10 -7.32 6.17
CA VAL A 529 -3.64 -6.13 6.84
C VAL A 529 -2.55 -5.52 7.74
N ASP A 530 -2.30 -4.22 7.56
CA ASP A 530 -1.21 -3.49 8.20
C ASP A 530 -1.76 -2.36 9.09
N TYR A 531 -1.64 -2.52 10.41
CA TYR A 531 -2.05 -1.53 11.41
C TYR A 531 -0.87 -0.72 11.96
N SER A 532 0.30 -0.75 11.32
CA SER A 532 1.51 -0.09 11.84
C SER A 532 1.42 1.44 11.95
N LEU A 533 0.43 2.06 11.30
CA LEU A 533 0.15 3.50 11.39
C LEU A 533 -0.84 3.86 12.51
N GLU A 534 -1.49 2.87 13.12
CA GLU A 534 -2.47 3.09 14.17
C GLU A 534 -1.80 3.41 15.51
N THR A 535 -2.50 4.19 16.34
CA THR A 535 -1.92 4.75 17.58
C THR A 535 -2.48 4.13 18.86
N THR A 536 -3.45 3.23 18.74
CA THR A 536 -4.09 2.52 19.85
C THR A 536 -3.81 1.02 19.76
N PRO A 537 -3.64 0.34 20.90
CA PRO A 537 -3.28 -1.07 20.88
C PRO A 537 -4.40 -1.96 20.33
N ILE A 538 -3.97 -3.07 19.75
CA ILE A 538 -4.78 -4.16 19.26
C ILE A 538 -5.06 -5.17 20.37
N THR A 539 -6.30 -5.64 20.41
CA THR A 539 -6.66 -6.89 21.07
C THR A 539 -7.30 -7.83 20.06
N LEU A 540 -6.71 -9.00 19.88
CA LEU A 540 -7.16 -10.01 18.92
C LEU A 540 -7.42 -11.33 19.65
N THR A 541 -8.48 -12.04 19.26
CA THR A 541 -8.66 -13.46 19.60
C THR A 541 -8.57 -14.30 18.34
N LEU A 542 -7.60 -15.19 18.30
CA LEU A 542 -7.35 -16.08 17.16
C LEU A 542 -8.10 -17.40 17.35
N VAL A 543 -8.94 -17.73 16.38
CA VAL A 543 -9.71 -18.99 16.33
C VAL A 543 -9.52 -19.61 14.95
N LYS A 544 -9.37 -20.93 14.90
CA LYS A 544 -9.27 -21.71 13.66
C LYS A 544 -10.55 -21.57 12.85
N ASN A 545 -10.41 -21.39 11.54
CA ASN A 545 -11.56 -21.34 10.63
C ASN A 545 -12.32 -22.69 10.70
N PRO A 546 -13.65 -22.68 10.90
CA PRO A 546 -14.48 -23.88 10.86
C PRO A 546 -14.41 -24.63 9.52
N ASP A 547 -14.15 -23.92 8.42
CA ASP A 547 -13.94 -24.52 7.11
C ASP A 547 -12.44 -24.80 6.90
N PRO A 548 -12.02 -26.08 6.89
CA PRO A 548 -10.62 -26.45 6.71
C PRO A 548 -10.09 -26.19 5.29
N LYS A 549 -10.95 -25.77 4.35
CA LYS A 549 -10.54 -25.41 2.98
C LYS A 549 -10.14 -23.94 2.85
N LEU A 550 -10.47 -23.10 3.82
CA LEU A 550 -10.14 -21.69 3.82
C LEU A 550 -8.83 -21.49 4.58
N THR A 551 -7.85 -20.87 3.91
CA THR A 551 -6.61 -20.41 4.53
C THR A 551 -6.80 -19.00 5.09
N GLY A 552 -5.85 -18.55 5.91
CA GLY A 552 -5.85 -17.18 6.43
C GLY A 552 -6.77 -16.98 7.65
N PHE A 553 -6.65 -15.79 8.22
CA PHE A 553 -7.43 -15.31 9.35
C PHE A 553 -8.83 -14.90 8.91
N ASN A 554 -9.82 -15.33 9.68
CA ASN A 554 -11.23 -14.98 9.50
C ASN A 554 -11.80 -14.67 10.88
N GLY A 555 -12.14 -13.41 11.14
CA GLY A 555 -12.55 -12.98 12.48
C GLY A 555 -12.57 -11.47 12.63
N THR A 556 -12.47 -11.00 13.86
CA THR A 556 -12.48 -9.56 14.17
C THR A 556 -11.19 -9.12 14.85
N VAL A 557 -10.65 -7.98 14.45
CA VAL A 557 -9.52 -7.30 15.11
C VAL A 557 -10.08 -6.07 15.83
N LYS A 558 -9.77 -5.92 17.11
CA LYS A 558 -10.18 -4.73 17.87
C LYS A 558 -9.00 -3.77 17.98
N VAL A 559 -9.13 -2.58 17.41
CA VAL A 559 -8.13 -1.50 17.45
C VAL A 559 -8.69 -0.37 18.33
N GLY A 560 -8.25 -0.29 19.60
CA GLY A 560 -8.82 0.69 20.54
C GLY A 560 -10.34 0.51 20.78
N SER A 561 -11.16 1.47 20.34
CA SER A 561 -12.64 1.39 20.40
C SER A 561 -13.27 0.69 19.21
N ASP A 562 -12.52 0.54 18.13
CA ASP A 562 -13.03 0.18 16.82
C ASP A 562 -12.87 -1.32 16.61
N THR A 563 -13.67 -1.91 15.72
CA THR A 563 -13.71 -3.35 15.48
C THR A 563 -13.83 -3.63 13.99
N ASP A 564 -12.74 -4.13 13.43
CA ASP A 564 -12.66 -4.52 12.03
C ASP A 564 -13.03 -5.99 11.88
N THR A 565 -13.69 -6.31 10.77
CA THR A 565 -14.04 -7.67 10.36
C THR A 565 -13.17 -8.07 9.19
N LEU A 566 -12.37 -9.13 9.36
CA LEU A 566 -11.37 -9.58 8.41
C LEU A 566 -11.72 -10.99 7.90
N SER A 567 -11.50 -11.21 6.61
CA SER A 567 -11.58 -12.54 6.00
C SER A 567 -10.43 -12.77 5.02
N SER A 568 -10.00 -14.02 4.91
CA SER A 568 -8.95 -14.45 3.99
C SER A 568 -7.64 -13.66 4.13
N ILE A 569 -7.17 -13.42 5.37
CA ILE A 569 -5.94 -12.62 5.63
C ILE A 569 -4.79 -13.50 6.13
N GLU A 570 -3.74 -13.66 5.34
CA GLU A 570 -2.56 -14.46 5.72
C GLU A 570 -1.59 -13.71 6.63
N THR A 571 -1.49 -12.38 6.54
CA THR A 571 -0.54 -11.59 7.34
C THR A 571 -1.24 -10.45 8.07
N LEU A 572 -1.03 -10.38 9.39
CA LEU A 572 -1.46 -9.26 10.22
C LEU A 572 -0.24 -8.58 10.83
N LYS A 573 -0.10 -7.28 10.59
CA LYS A 573 0.89 -6.46 11.30
C LYS A 573 0.19 -5.53 12.25
N PHE A 574 0.67 -5.49 13.49
CA PHE A 574 0.05 -4.71 14.54
C PHE A 574 0.69 -3.34 14.71
N THR A 575 0.31 -2.66 15.79
CA THR A 575 0.58 -1.25 16.01
C THR A 575 1.94 -1.05 16.68
N PRO A 576 2.42 0.20 16.80
CA PRO A 576 3.59 0.52 17.62
C PRO A 576 3.30 0.57 19.14
N LYS A 577 2.33 -0.20 19.63
CA LYS A 577 1.86 -0.23 21.03
C LYS A 577 1.92 -1.65 21.57
N ASP A 578 1.80 -1.78 22.88
CA ASP A 578 1.78 -3.09 23.54
C ASP A 578 0.47 -3.83 23.18
N ASP A 579 0.55 -4.71 22.18
CA ASP A 579 -0.58 -5.42 21.60
C ASP A 579 -0.78 -6.80 22.24
N ILE A 580 -2.02 -7.30 22.24
CA ILE A 580 -2.38 -8.56 22.90
C ILE A 580 -3.12 -9.47 21.92
N VAL A 581 -2.57 -10.66 21.67
CA VAL A 581 -3.22 -11.72 20.93
C VAL A 581 -3.51 -12.90 21.84
N LYS A 582 -4.79 -13.23 21.99
CA LYS A 582 -5.25 -14.45 22.66
C LYS A 582 -5.44 -15.55 21.64
N ILE A 583 -4.69 -16.63 21.77
CA ILE A 583 -4.77 -17.79 20.88
C ILE A 583 -5.69 -18.84 21.49
N GLN A 584 -6.89 -18.99 20.93
CA GLN A 584 -7.76 -20.13 21.25
C GLN A 584 -7.47 -21.32 20.35
N SER A 585 -7.15 -21.10 19.08
CA SER A 585 -6.69 -22.14 18.15
C SER A 585 -5.96 -21.51 16.97
N ILE A 586 -5.04 -22.27 16.34
CA ILE A 586 -4.20 -21.75 15.26
C ILE A 586 -4.88 -21.98 13.89
N PRO A 587 -5.21 -20.92 13.12
CA PRO A 587 -5.61 -21.01 11.73
C PRO A 587 -4.42 -21.36 10.83
N GLN A 588 -4.69 -21.99 9.69
CA GLN A 588 -3.63 -22.39 8.75
C GLN A 588 -3.12 -21.20 7.93
N GLY A 589 -1.80 -21.07 7.83
CA GLY A 589 -1.16 -20.10 6.92
C GLY A 589 -1.11 -18.66 7.43
N VAL A 590 -1.38 -18.42 8.72
CA VAL A 590 -1.37 -17.06 9.29
C VAL A 590 0.02 -16.70 9.83
N THR A 591 0.42 -15.45 9.55
CA THR A 591 1.60 -14.78 10.09
C THR A 591 1.14 -13.57 10.90
N LEU A 592 1.62 -13.46 12.14
CA LEU A 592 1.40 -12.29 13.00
C LEU A 592 2.72 -11.53 13.20
N ASP A 593 2.67 -10.21 13.13
CA ASP A 593 3.80 -9.34 13.45
C ASP A 593 3.37 -8.34 14.52
N GLY A 594 3.96 -8.43 15.71
CA GLY A 594 3.63 -7.55 16.83
C GLY A 594 3.98 -6.09 16.60
N GLY A 595 4.89 -5.78 15.65
CA GLY A 595 5.27 -4.40 15.37
C GLY A 595 6.35 -3.89 16.32
N GLU A 596 6.17 -2.66 16.82
CA GLU A 596 7.00 -2.10 17.90
C GLU A 596 6.18 -2.12 19.19
N GLY A 597 6.79 -2.39 20.34
CA GLY A 597 6.04 -2.43 21.59
C GLY A 597 6.55 -3.54 22.47
N LYS A 598 5.72 -3.92 23.46
CA LYS A 598 5.90 -5.14 24.24
C LYS A 598 4.72 -6.06 23.97
N ASP A 599 4.83 -6.83 22.91
CA ASP A 599 3.69 -7.54 22.36
C ASP A 599 3.50 -8.91 23.01
N THR A 600 2.25 -9.22 23.33
CA THR A 600 1.87 -10.40 24.10
C THR A 600 1.16 -11.44 23.24
N LEU A 601 1.70 -12.65 23.24
CA LEU A 601 1.07 -13.83 22.67
C LEU A 601 0.59 -14.76 23.80
N ASP A 602 -0.72 -14.86 23.97
CA ASP A 602 -1.39 -15.49 25.11
C ASP A 602 -2.12 -16.78 24.74
N PHE A 603 -1.58 -17.93 25.19
CA PHE A 603 -2.12 -19.27 24.96
C PHE A 603 -2.92 -19.83 26.14
N SER A 604 -3.22 -19.02 27.16
CA SER A 604 -3.91 -19.47 28.38
C SER A 604 -5.32 -20.05 28.13
N THR A 605 -5.91 -19.75 26.98
CA THR A 605 -7.23 -20.24 26.55
C THR A 605 -7.19 -21.21 25.36
N ALA A 606 -6.00 -21.72 25.02
CA ALA A 606 -5.77 -22.53 23.83
C ALA A 606 -6.49 -23.89 23.85
N ASN A 607 -6.90 -24.32 22.66
CA ASN A 607 -7.52 -25.59 22.33
C ASN A 607 -7.01 -26.03 20.93
N PRO A 608 -6.38 -27.21 20.74
CA PRO A 608 -6.36 -28.36 21.63
C PRO A 608 -5.57 -28.14 22.93
N LYS A 609 -5.96 -28.93 23.94
CA LYS A 609 -5.39 -29.01 25.28
C LYS A 609 -4.02 -29.70 25.28
N VAL A 610 -3.03 -29.06 24.67
CA VAL A 610 -1.64 -29.52 24.56
C VAL A 610 -0.71 -28.33 24.81
N GLY A 611 0.54 -28.61 25.15
CA GLY A 611 1.53 -27.57 25.36
C GLY A 611 1.89 -26.83 24.07
N VAL A 612 2.18 -25.55 24.19
CA VAL A 612 2.68 -24.69 23.11
C VAL A 612 4.19 -24.85 22.96
N GLN A 613 4.67 -24.82 21.72
CA GLN A 613 6.09 -24.75 21.41
C GLN A 613 6.37 -23.45 20.65
N VAL A 614 7.04 -22.51 21.30
CA VAL A 614 7.48 -21.25 20.71
C VAL A 614 8.95 -21.39 20.33
N ASP A 615 9.30 -21.04 19.09
CA ASP A 615 10.69 -20.90 18.65
C ASP A 615 10.87 -19.52 18.00
N SER A 616 11.43 -18.58 18.76
CA SER A 616 11.65 -17.19 18.29
C SER A 616 12.72 -17.09 17.21
N THR A 617 13.64 -18.06 17.12
CA THR A 617 14.71 -18.08 16.12
C THR A 617 14.14 -18.43 14.74
N THR A 618 13.30 -19.47 14.68
CA THR A 618 12.63 -19.88 13.45
C THR A 618 11.34 -19.10 13.19
N LYS A 619 10.90 -18.27 14.15
CA LYS A 619 9.69 -17.43 14.06
C LYS A 619 8.42 -18.27 13.91
N VAL A 620 8.38 -19.41 14.58
CA VAL A 620 7.28 -20.38 14.49
C VAL A 620 6.76 -20.72 15.88
N VAL A 621 5.45 -20.75 16.01
CA VAL A 621 4.75 -21.32 17.16
C VAL A 621 3.97 -22.54 16.72
N LYS A 622 3.97 -23.60 17.53
CA LYS A 622 3.19 -24.81 17.30
C LYS A 622 2.26 -25.08 18.46
N LEU A 623 1.04 -25.48 18.14
CA LEU A 623 0.05 -26.00 19.07
C LEU A 623 -0.46 -27.34 18.52
N GLY A 624 0.11 -28.44 19.01
CA GLY A 624 -0.11 -29.76 18.44
C GLY A 624 0.47 -29.87 17.02
N SER A 625 -0.38 -30.19 16.03
CA SER A 625 0.02 -30.27 14.62
C SER A 625 -0.10 -28.94 13.86
N ASP A 626 -0.76 -27.94 14.45
CA ASP A 626 -0.99 -26.65 13.81
C ASP A 626 0.19 -25.69 14.10
N SER A 627 0.51 -24.81 13.14
CA SER A 627 1.63 -23.88 13.22
C SER A 627 1.26 -22.47 12.81
N LEU A 628 1.82 -21.49 13.51
CA LEU A 628 1.65 -20.05 13.31
C LEU A 628 3.02 -19.42 13.10
N SER A 629 3.15 -18.53 12.12
CA SER A 629 4.36 -17.71 11.97
C SER A 629 4.23 -16.42 12.78
N ILE A 630 5.30 -16.03 13.48
CA ILE A 630 5.30 -14.85 14.35
C ILE A 630 6.51 -13.96 14.13
N ALA A 631 6.38 -12.65 14.36
CA ALA A 631 7.49 -11.71 14.41
C ALA A 631 7.24 -10.68 15.50
N ASN A 632 8.32 -10.16 16.10
CA ASN A 632 8.29 -9.06 17.08
C ASN A 632 7.28 -9.30 18.23
N PHE A 633 7.41 -10.45 18.91
CA PHE A 633 6.71 -10.71 20.17
C PHE A 633 7.74 -10.95 21.26
N GLU A 634 7.59 -10.25 22.38
CA GLU A 634 8.53 -10.29 23.51
C GLU A 634 7.91 -10.90 24.78
N ILE A 635 6.58 -11.06 24.82
CA ILE A 635 5.85 -11.60 25.96
C ILE A 635 5.08 -12.85 25.54
N PHE A 636 5.35 -13.96 26.20
CA PHE A 636 4.66 -15.23 25.96
C PHE A 636 3.92 -15.70 27.21
N VAL A 637 2.66 -16.12 27.06
CA VAL A 637 1.88 -16.76 28.12
C VAL A 637 1.48 -18.14 27.65
N GLY A 638 1.86 -19.16 28.40
CA GLY A 638 1.66 -20.57 28.13
C GLY A 638 0.25 -21.07 28.35
N THR A 639 0.11 -22.37 28.17
CA THR A 639 -1.11 -23.14 28.33
C THR A 639 -1.24 -23.65 29.77
N ALA A 640 -2.04 -24.70 29.97
CA ALA A 640 -2.11 -25.43 31.24
C ALA A 640 -1.40 -26.79 31.16
N TYR A 641 -0.50 -26.94 30.19
CA TYR A 641 0.26 -28.14 29.88
C TYR A 641 1.72 -27.77 29.68
N ASN A 642 2.59 -28.78 29.69
CA ASN A 642 4.03 -28.60 29.51
C ASN A 642 4.37 -27.88 28.21
N ASP A 643 4.81 -26.64 28.33
CA ASP A 643 5.17 -25.75 27.25
C ASP A 643 6.68 -25.69 27.03
N ILE A 644 7.08 -25.32 25.81
CA ILE A 644 8.48 -25.11 25.46
C ILE A 644 8.62 -23.73 24.82
N PHE A 645 9.38 -22.86 25.47
CA PHE A 645 9.70 -21.52 25.00
C PHE A 645 11.17 -21.46 24.62
N LYS A 646 11.46 -21.72 23.35
CA LYS A 646 12.78 -21.49 22.78
C LYS A 646 12.92 -20.04 22.36
N VAL A 647 13.63 -19.27 23.16
CA VAL A 647 13.61 -17.80 23.12
C VAL A 647 15.02 -17.22 23.04
N ASP A 648 15.09 -15.94 22.66
CA ASP A 648 16.33 -15.17 22.59
C ASP A 648 16.36 -14.09 23.68
N GLU A 649 17.43 -13.29 23.70
CA GLU A 649 17.61 -12.25 24.72
C GLU A 649 16.61 -11.08 24.63
N LYS A 650 15.79 -10.99 23.56
CA LYS A 650 14.80 -9.92 23.40
C LYS A 650 13.52 -10.21 24.17
N THR A 651 13.32 -11.46 24.60
CA THR A 651 12.16 -11.85 25.39
C THR A 651 12.15 -11.11 26.72
N ILE A 652 11.04 -10.44 27.01
CA ILE A 652 10.85 -9.63 28.21
C ILE A 652 10.14 -10.43 29.29
N LYS A 653 9.24 -11.34 28.92
CA LYS A 653 8.48 -12.13 29.89
C LYS A 653 8.02 -13.47 29.31
N VAL A 654 8.15 -14.51 30.11
CA VAL A 654 7.51 -15.81 29.87
C VAL A 654 6.72 -16.19 31.11
N ASP A 655 5.43 -16.47 30.93
CA ASP A 655 4.58 -17.10 31.94
C ASP A 655 4.26 -18.51 31.45
N GLY A 656 4.74 -19.54 32.14
CA GLY A 656 4.53 -20.94 31.72
C GLY A 656 3.08 -21.39 31.86
N GLY A 657 2.31 -20.74 32.73
CA GLY A 657 0.96 -21.20 33.05
C GLY A 657 1.00 -22.37 34.03
N GLU A 658 0.23 -23.42 33.79
CA GLU A 658 0.29 -24.64 34.61
C GLU A 658 1.02 -25.72 33.81
N GLY A 659 1.74 -26.62 34.48
CA GLY A 659 2.48 -27.66 33.76
C GLY A 659 3.87 -27.81 34.33
N ILE A 660 4.73 -28.43 33.52
CA ILE A 660 6.18 -28.46 33.72
C ILE A 660 6.78 -27.84 32.47
N ASP A 661 7.22 -26.59 32.59
CA ASP A 661 7.53 -25.74 31.45
C ASP A 661 9.04 -25.58 31.26
N LEU A 662 9.47 -25.43 30.02
CA LEU A 662 10.87 -25.26 29.65
C LEU A 662 11.10 -23.93 28.94
N VAL A 663 12.06 -23.15 29.44
CA VAL A 663 12.64 -22.03 28.69
C VAL A 663 14.02 -22.44 28.17
N ASP A 664 14.19 -22.41 26.85
CA ASP A 664 15.40 -22.84 26.15
C ASP A 664 16.11 -21.65 25.49
N PHE A 665 17.29 -21.30 26.01
CA PHE A 665 18.17 -20.25 25.52
C PHE A 665 19.33 -20.76 24.66
N SER A 666 19.28 -22.02 24.17
CA SER A 666 20.41 -22.62 23.43
C SER A 666 20.85 -21.82 22.20
N ASN A 667 19.99 -20.95 21.68
CA ASN A 667 20.23 -20.10 20.51
C ASN A 667 20.57 -18.65 20.87
N SER A 668 20.60 -18.29 22.16
CA SER A 668 20.94 -16.94 22.60
C SER A 668 22.32 -16.54 22.08
N SER A 669 22.44 -15.30 21.63
CA SER A 669 23.71 -14.73 21.14
C SER A 669 24.55 -14.08 22.25
N LYS A 670 24.06 -14.14 23.49
CA LYS A 670 24.63 -13.47 24.68
C LYS A 670 24.46 -14.33 25.93
N PRO A 671 25.26 -14.07 26.99
CA PRO A 671 25.02 -14.64 28.31
C PRO A 671 23.62 -14.28 28.84
N ILE A 672 23.02 -15.23 29.54
CA ILE A 672 21.69 -15.13 30.14
C ILE A 672 21.80 -14.98 31.65
N THR A 673 20.90 -14.18 32.22
CA THR A 673 20.70 -14.10 33.66
C THR A 673 19.24 -14.38 33.97
N VAL A 674 19.00 -15.44 34.73
CA VAL A 674 17.69 -15.81 35.27
C VAL A 674 17.71 -15.56 36.77
N ASP A 675 16.69 -14.86 37.28
CA ASP A 675 16.49 -14.66 38.72
C ASP A 675 15.02 -14.95 39.07
N LEU A 676 14.77 -16.10 39.69
CA LEU A 676 13.44 -16.53 40.12
C LEU A 676 13.05 -15.96 41.50
N VAL A 677 13.99 -15.31 42.20
CA VAL A 677 13.80 -14.80 43.57
C VAL A 677 13.50 -13.30 43.58
N LYS A 678 13.97 -12.55 42.57
CA LYS A 678 13.72 -11.10 42.45
C LYS A 678 12.89 -10.73 41.22
N SER A 679 11.84 -9.92 41.44
CA SER A 679 11.17 -9.17 40.38
C SER A 679 11.80 -7.76 40.24
N GLY A 680 12.76 -7.59 39.34
CA GLY A 680 13.41 -6.30 39.05
C GLY A 680 12.92 -5.65 37.75
N THR A 681 13.14 -4.33 37.60
CA THR A 681 12.98 -3.64 36.32
C THR A 681 14.21 -3.89 35.44
N GLY A 682 14.05 -4.49 34.26
CA GLY A 682 15.11 -4.66 33.26
C GLY A 682 15.72 -6.05 33.14
N ILE A 683 15.27 -7.03 33.93
CA ILE A 683 15.56 -8.46 33.74
C ILE A 683 14.29 -9.12 33.18
N PRO A 684 14.39 -10.05 32.21
CA PRO A 684 13.23 -10.81 31.78
C PRO A 684 12.52 -11.51 32.95
N GLN A 685 11.19 -11.49 32.95
CA GLN A 685 10.39 -12.08 34.01
C GLN A 685 9.95 -13.49 33.64
N TYR A 686 10.39 -14.48 34.41
CA TYR A 686 9.99 -15.88 34.27
C TYR A 686 9.03 -16.23 35.40
N ILE A 687 7.81 -16.59 35.04
CA ILE A 687 6.72 -16.86 35.98
C ILE A 687 6.25 -18.29 35.76
N LYS A 688 6.19 -19.08 36.84
CA LYS A 688 5.78 -20.50 36.79
C LYS A 688 6.56 -21.28 35.72
N ILE A 689 7.88 -21.26 35.84
CA ILE A 689 8.79 -22.01 34.96
C ILE A 689 9.66 -22.90 35.84
N GLU A 690 9.65 -24.20 35.56
CA GLU A 690 10.41 -25.19 36.33
C GLU A 690 11.73 -25.56 35.67
N ASN A 691 11.82 -25.54 34.33
CA ASN A 691 13.01 -25.97 33.61
C ASN A 691 13.64 -24.85 32.78
N PHE A 692 14.96 -24.84 32.77
CA PHE A 692 15.78 -23.91 32.00
C PHE A 692 16.89 -24.67 31.26
N LYS A 693 17.17 -24.22 30.04
CA LYS A 693 18.37 -24.59 29.29
C LYS A 693 19.11 -23.32 28.89
N GLY A 694 20.36 -23.21 29.29
CA GLY A 694 21.22 -22.09 29.02
C GLY A 694 21.75 -22.05 27.59
N SER A 695 22.60 -21.05 27.37
CA SER A 695 23.19 -20.66 26.11
C SER A 695 24.55 -21.34 25.90
N SER A 696 25.34 -20.81 24.96
CA SER A 696 26.73 -21.23 24.79
C SER A 696 27.74 -20.31 25.49
N PHE A 697 27.26 -19.47 26.41
CA PHE A 697 28.03 -18.46 27.13
C PHE A 697 27.84 -18.63 28.64
N ASN A 698 28.67 -17.91 29.41
CA ASN A 698 28.65 -17.96 30.88
C ASN A 698 27.36 -17.40 31.47
N ASP A 699 26.42 -18.27 31.77
CA ASP A 699 25.10 -17.91 32.26
C ASP A 699 25.03 -17.86 33.79
N VAL A 700 24.01 -17.17 34.31
CA VAL A 700 23.75 -17.07 35.75
C VAL A 700 22.29 -17.41 36.04
N PHE A 701 22.05 -18.43 36.84
CA PHE A 701 20.72 -18.85 37.27
C PHE A 701 20.59 -18.68 38.78
N THR A 702 19.60 -17.91 39.23
CA THR A 702 19.20 -17.85 40.65
C THR A 702 17.84 -18.52 40.80
N LEU A 703 17.83 -19.65 41.49
CA LEU A 703 16.68 -20.54 41.63
C LEU A 703 15.83 -20.19 42.84
N ASP A 704 14.59 -20.66 42.85
CA ASP A 704 13.62 -20.30 43.90
C ASP A 704 13.53 -21.34 45.01
N LYS A 705 12.32 -21.75 45.39
CA LYS A 705 12.04 -22.75 46.43
C LYS A 705 11.37 -24.00 45.87
N ALA A 706 11.04 -23.98 44.58
CA ALA A 706 10.43 -25.08 43.86
C ALA A 706 11.53 -26.01 43.34
N ALA A 707 11.17 -27.24 42.96
CA ALA A 707 12.13 -28.12 42.29
C ALA A 707 12.35 -27.62 40.86
N ASN A 708 13.52 -27.02 40.62
CA ASN A 708 13.94 -26.51 39.32
C ASN A 708 14.87 -27.49 38.61
N LYS A 709 14.90 -27.44 37.28
CA LYS A 709 15.88 -28.14 36.46
C LYS A 709 16.64 -27.14 35.59
N VAL A 710 17.96 -27.15 35.66
CA VAL A 710 18.82 -26.29 34.85
C VAL A 710 19.83 -27.14 34.10
N GLU A 711 19.97 -26.88 32.80
CA GLU A 711 21.08 -27.35 31.97
C GLU A 711 21.87 -26.12 31.51
N GLY A 712 23.07 -25.88 32.05
CA GLY A 712 23.88 -24.68 31.82
C GLY A 712 24.27 -24.48 30.36
N GLY A 713 24.68 -25.56 29.69
CA GLY A 713 25.00 -25.54 28.26
C GLY A 713 26.50 -25.55 28.04
N ASN A 714 27.03 -24.58 27.30
CA ASN A 714 28.48 -24.36 27.24
C ASN A 714 28.80 -23.05 27.94
N GLY A 715 29.99 -22.92 28.51
CA GLY A 715 30.38 -21.70 29.21
C GLY A 715 30.82 -22.04 30.62
N ASN A 716 31.23 -21.03 31.38
CA ASN A 716 31.43 -21.20 32.82
C ASN A 716 30.18 -20.65 33.51
N ASP A 717 29.24 -21.53 33.83
CA ASP A 717 27.91 -21.16 34.32
C ASP A 717 27.88 -21.08 35.85
N ILE A 718 27.00 -20.23 36.37
CA ILE A 718 26.80 -20.05 37.82
C ILE A 718 25.34 -20.36 38.14
N MET A 719 25.12 -21.34 39.01
CA MET A 719 23.79 -21.70 39.51
C MET A 719 23.73 -21.47 41.02
N ILE A 720 22.92 -20.51 41.45
CA ILE A 720 22.64 -20.26 42.86
C ILE A 720 21.47 -21.18 43.23
N GLY A 721 21.78 -22.23 43.98
CA GLY A 721 20.94 -23.43 44.12
C GLY A 721 19.54 -23.17 44.67
N GLY A 722 19.38 -22.23 45.60
CA GLY A 722 18.08 -21.99 46.22
C GLY A 722 17.66 -23.16 47.13
N ALA A 723 16.37 -23.20 47.46
CA ALA A 723 15.76 -24.30 48.21
C ALA A 723 14.93 -25.19 47.27
N GLY A 724 14.58 -26.39 47.71
CA GLY A 724 13.92 -27.36 46.85
C GLY A 724 14.86 -28.48 46.41
N ASN A 725 14.33 -29.46 45.69
CA ASN A 725 15.14 -30.58 45.17
C ASN A 725 15.47 -30.29 43.70
N ASP A 726 16.59 -29.62 43.46
CA ASP A 726 16.94 -29.13 42.14
C ASP A 726 17.73 -30.16 41.33
N THR A 727 17.67 -30.05 40.00
CA THR A 727 18.49 -30.84 39.08
C THR A 727 19.35 -29.90 38.26
N LEU A 728 20.64 -29.84 38.56
CA LEU A 728 21.58 -28.85 38.03
C LEU A 728 22.67 -29.54 37.22
N ASP A 729 22.72 -29.29 35.92
CA ASP A 729 23.75 -29.79 35.02
C ASP A 729 24.58 -28.63 34.47
N GLY A 730 25.87 -28.56 34.81
CA GLY A 730 26.79 -27.52 34.32
C GLY A 730 26.96 -27.55 32.80
N GLY A 731 27.05 -28.75 32.23
CA GLY A 731 27.36 -28.92 30.81
C GLY A 731 28.86 -28.85 30.54
N LEU A 732 29.27 -28.04 29.56
CA LEU A 732 30.67 -27.90 29.14
C LEU A 732 31.28 -26.60 29.66
N GLY A 733 32.26 -26.70 30.55
CA GLY A 733 33.12 -25.60 30.93
C GLY A 733 33.64 -25.78 32.34
N ASN A 734 33.74 -24.69 33.11
CA ASN A 734 34.00 -24.74 34.55
C ASN A 734 32.81 -24.15 35.27
N ASP A 735 31.92 -25.02 35.72
CA ASP A 735 30.61 -24.61 36.23
C ASP A 735 30.61 -24.53 37.75
N THR A 736 29.83 -23.58 38.29
CA THR A 736 29.76 -23.30 39.73
C THR A 736 28.35 -23.46 40.24
N VAL A 737 28.16 -24.25 41.28
CA VAL A 737 26.94 -24.19 42.11
C VAL A 737 27.26 -23.49 43.43
N ASP A 738 26.50 -22.43 43.74
CA ASP A 738 26.69 -21.57 44.91
C ASP A 738 25.52 -21.70 45.89
N TYR A 739 25.81 -22.26 47.07
CA TYR A 739 24.88 -22.37 48.20
C TYR A 739 25.15 -21.36 49.32
N SER A 740 25.99 -20.34 49.10
CA SER A 740 26.40 -19.40 50.15
C SER A 740 25.29 -18.49 50.67
N LEU A 741 24.13 -18.47 50.00
CA LEU A 741 22.92 -17.80 50.45
C LEU A 741 22.00 -18.70 51.28
N GLU A 742 22.24 -20.02 51.28
CA GLU A 742 21.43 -20.98 52.01
C GLU A 742 21.66 -20.88 53.52
N THR A 743 20.59 -21.16 54.26
CA THR A 743 20.56 -20.94 55.72
C THR A 743 20.73 -22.22 56.54
N THR A 744 20.75 -23.38 55.89
CA THR A 744 20.95 -24.70 56.51
C THR A 744 22.25 -25.32 56.03
N PRO A 745 22.96 -26.08 56.88
CA PRO A 745 24.23 -26.67 56.50
C PRO A 745 24.08 -27.75 55.43
N ILE A 746 25.15 -27.92 54.66
CA ILE A 746 25.34 -28.96 53.67
C ILE A 746 25.97 -30.19 54.31
N THR A 747 25.44 -31.35 53.92
CA THR A 747 26.15 -32.63 54.06
C THR A 747 26.34 -33.22 52.68
N LEU A 748 27.61 -33.34 52.27
CA LEU A 748 27.99 -33.87 50.96
C LEU A 748 28.78 -35.17 51.13
N THR A 749 28.49 -36.17 50.31
CA THR A 749 29.37 -37.34 50.14
C THR A 749 29.90 -37.35 48.72
N LEU A 750 31.23 -37.22 48.59
CA LEU A 750 31.92 -37.22 47.30
C LEU A 750 32.33 -38.64 46.91
N VAL A 751 31.72 -39.13 45.84
CA VAL A 751 32.01 -40.43 45.21
C VAL A 751 32.58 -40.22 43.81
N LYS A 752 33.21 -41.26 43.26
CA LYS A 752 33.95 -41.16 42.00
C LYS A 752 32.93 -41.10 40.88
N ASN A 753 33.13 -40.19 39.92
CA ASN A 753 32.31 -40.20 38.73
C ASN A 753 32.47 -41.57 38.03
N PRO A 754 31.37 -42.33 37.83
CA PRO A 754 31.45 -43.62 37.16
C PRO A 754 31.94 -43.51 35.70
N ASP A 755 31.82 -42.33 35.07
CA ASP A 755 32.43 -42.04 33.78
C ASP A 755 33.78 -41.32 33.95
N PRO A 756 34.93 -41.98 33.69
CA PRO A 756 36.24 -41.38 33.81
C PRO A 756 36.56 -40.32 32.73
N LYS A 757 35.66 -40.12 31.75
CA LYS A 757 35.80 -39.11 30.70
C LYS A 757 35.19 -37.76 31.05
N LEU A 758 34.31 -37.72 32.04
CA LEU A 758 33.67 -36.49 32.50
C LEU A 758 34.53 -35.84 33.59
N THR A 759 34.71 -34.53 33.50
CA THR A 759 35.25 -33.70 34.60
C THR A 759 34.10 -33.25 35.50
N GLY A 760 34.43 -32.76 36.69
CA GLY A 760 33.44 -32.22 37.62
C GLY A 760 32.76 -33.25 38.53
N PHE A 761 31.85 -32.75 39.36
CA PHE A 761 31.07 -33.49 40.34
C PHE A 761 29.74 -33.96 39.73
N ASN A 762 29.46 -35.27 39.88
CA ASN A 762 28.18 -35.88 39.55
C ASN A 762 27.67 -36.63 40.78
N GLY A 763 26.56 -36.20 41.33
CA GLY A 763 26.03 -36.78 42.56
C GLY A 763 24.91 -35.95 43.16
N THR A 764 24.72 -36.10 44.47
CA THR A 764 23.68 -35.36 45.20
C THR A 764 24.29 -34.52 46.32
N VAL A 765 23.84 -33.28 46.45
CA VAL A 765 24.15 -32.39 47.57
C VAL A 765 22.93 -32.34 48.47
N LYS A 766 23.10 -32.54 49.78
CA LYS A 766 22.00 -32.41 50.73
C LYS A 766 22.11 -31.08 51.46
N VAL A 767 21.13 -30.20 51.28
CA VAL A 767 21.04 -28.89 51.93
C VAL A 767 19.87 -28.94 52.93
N GLY A 768 20.15 -29.12 54.22
CA GLY A 768 19.09 -29.31 55.22
C GLY A 768 18.20 -30.55 54.95
N SER A 769 16.92 -30.32 54.62
CA SER A 769 15.96 -31.40 54.25
C SER A 769 16.00 -31.76 52.76
N ASP A 770 16.55 -30.87 51.95
CA ASP A 770 16.41 -30.89 50.51
C ASP A 770 17.62 -31.60 49.88
N THR A 771 17.45 -32.12 48.67
CA THR A 771 18.47 -32.93 47.99
C THR A 771 18.53 -32.56 46.51
N ASP A 772 19.61 -31.88 46.15
CA ASP A 772 19.89 -31.46 44.79
C ASP A 772 20.69 -32.53 44.06
N THR A 773 20.37 -32.74 42.80
CA THR A 773 21.10 -33.64 41.89
C THR A 773 21.95 -32.81 40.95
N LEU A 774 23.26 -33.00 41.02
CA LEU A 774 24.24 -32.22 40.27
C LEU A 774 24.97 -33.10 39.26
N SER A 775 25.27 -32.54 38.10
CA SER A 775 26.17 -33.14 37.11
C SER A 775 27.07 -32.10 36.48
N SER A 776 28.28 -32.51 36.12
CA SER A 776 29.24 -31.67 35.39
C SER A 776 29.58 -30.37 36.13
N ILE A 777 29.72 -30.43 37.46
CA ILE A 777 30.00 -29.24 38.29
C ILE A 777 31.45 -29.21 38.76
N GLU A 778 32.26 -28.26 38.29
CA GLU A 778 33.66 -28.11 38.69
C GLU A 778 33.82 -27.39 40.03
N THR A 779 32.92 -26.48 40.41
CA THR A 779 33.04 -25.71 41.66
C THR A 779 31.77 -25.81 42.50
N LEU A 780 31.93 -26.25 43.75
CA LEU A 780 30.89 -26.26 44.75
C LEU A 780 31.24 -25.27 45.84
N LYS A 781 30.41 -24.23 45.98
CA LYS A 781 30.54 -23.24 47.04
C LYS A 781 29.48 -23.50 48.10
N PHE A 782 29.94 -23.71 49.34
CA PHE A 782 29.09 -24.16 50.43
C PHE A 782 28.35 -23.01 51.12
N THR A 783 27.68 -23.31 52.23
CA THR A 783 26.84 -22.35 52.95
C THR A 783 27.67 -21.52 53.91
N LYS A 784 27.03 -20.60 54.62
CA LYS A 784 27.64 -19.87 55.74
C LYS A 784 27.41 -20.56 57.10
N LYS A 785 27.28 -21.88 57.08
CA LYS A 785 27.02 -22.74 58.25
C LYS A 785 28.14 -23.77 58.35
N ASP A 786 28.18 -24.49 59.46
CA ASP A 786 29.16 -25.56 59.66
C ASP A 786 28.82 -26.73 58.72
N ASP A 787 29.50 -26.79 57.58
CA ASP A 787 29.26 -27.76 56.51
C ASP A 787 30.17 -28.99 56.65
N ILE A 788 29.67 -30.15 56.22
CA ILE A 788 30.41 -31.42 56.32
C ILE A 788 30.52 -32.05 54.95
N VAL A 789 31.76 -32.25 54.50
CA VAL A 789 32.07 -32.94 53.25
C VAL A 789 32.82 -34.23 53.54
N LYS A 790 32.18 -35.36 53.26
CA LYS A 790 32.77 -36.70 53.37
C LYS A 790 33.35 -37.15 52.04
N ILE A 791 34.64 -37.47 52.02
CA ILE A 791 35.36 -37.91 50.84
C ILE A 791 35.41 -39.44 50.83
N GLN A 792 34.76 -40.07 49.84
CA GLN A 792 34.91 -41.50 49.55
C GLN A 792 35.84 -41.76 48.37
N SER A 793 36.09 -40.74 47.55
CA SER A 793 37.07 -40.74 46.45
C SER A 793 37.31 -39.31 45.95
N LEU A 794 38.43 -39.04 45.28
CA LEU A 794 38.76 -37.71 44.76
C LEU A 794 38.30 -37.57 43.29
N PRO A 795 37.21 -36.84 42.99
CA PRO A 795 36.85 -36.53 41.62
C PRO A 795 37.86 -35.55 40.99
N LYS A 796 38.14 -35.73 39.70
CA LYS A 796 39.13 -34.93 38.99
C LYS A 796 38.53 -33.57 38.61
N GLY A 797 39.25 -32.49 38.94
CA GLY A 797 38.91 -31.13 38.50
C GLY A 797 37.81 -30.46 39.33
N VAL A 798 37.48 -31.01 40.50
CA VAL A 798 36.51 -30.40 41.42
C VAL A 798 37.22 -29.44 42.39
N THR A 799 36.60 -28.30 42.63
CA THR A 799 36.94 -27.30 43.62
C THR A 799 35.84 -27.23 44.66
N LEU A 800 36.22 -27.40 45.92
CA LEU A 800 35.37 -27.25 47.08
C LEU A 800 35.70 -25.93 47.77
N ASP A 801 34.76 -25.01 47.82
CA ASP A 801 34.94 -23.68 48.41
C ASP A 801 34.00 -23.51 49.60
N ALA A 802 34.53 -23.77 50.80
CA ALA A 802 33.85 -23.47 52.04
C ALA A 802 33.71 -21.95 52.23
N VAL A 803 32.81 -21.51 53.11
CA VAL A 803 32.53 -20.09 53.32
C VAL A 803 32.58 -19.80 54.82
N ASP A 804 31.85 -18.80 55.34
CA ASP A 804 31.86 -18.52 56.78
C ASP A 804 31.31 -19.75 57.54
N GLY A 805 32.06 -20.36 58.43
CA GLY A 805 31.59 -21.56 59.13
C GLY A 805 32.70 -22.25 59.90
N LYS A 806 32.39 -23.40 60.50
CA LYS A 806 33.41 -24.38 60.90
C LYS A 806 33.31 -25.57 59.96
N ASP A 807 33.91 -25.44 58.80
CA ASP A 807 33.69 -26.39 57.73
C ASP A 807 34.63 -27.59 57.86
N THR A 808 34.06 -28.78 57.73
CA THR A 808 34.74 -30.06 57.94
C THR A 808 34.96 -30.80 56.63
N LEU A 809 36.22 -31.10 56.34
CA LEU A 809 36.63 -31.98 55.26
C LEU A 809 37.08 -33.34 55.84
N ASP A 810 36.25 -34.35 55.64
CA ASP A 810 36.35 -35.67 56.28
C ASP A 810 36.79 -36.77 55.30
N PHE A 811 38.03 -37.25 55.45
CA PHE A 811 38.59 -38.35 54.67
C PHE A 811 38.50 -39.72 55.36
N SER A 812 37.84 -39.83 56.52
CA SER A 812 37.79 -41.07 57.30
C SER A 812 37.14 -42.25 56.56
N THR A 813 36.29 -41.95 55.58
CA THR A 813 35.61 -42.95 54.73
C THR A 813 36.32 -43.25 53.42
N LEU A 814 37.45 -42.61 53.13
CA LEU A 814 38.19 -42.79 51.87
C LEU A 814 38.88 -44.16 51.85
N THR A 815 38.55 -44.99 50.86
CA THR A 815 39.22 -46.28 50.66
C THR A 815 40.46 -46.12 49.78
N THR A 816 41.63 -45.95 50.40
CA THR A 816 42.92 -45.73 49.72
C THR A 816 44.07 -46.57 50.29
N THR A 817 45.12 -46.77 49.49
CA THR A 817 46.39 -47.39 49.93
C THR A 817 47.40 -46.39 50.46
N LEU A 818 47.24 -45.09 50.17
CA LEU A 818 48.10 -43.98 50.60
C LEU A 818 47.29 -43.03 51.48
N GLY A 819 47.93 -42.35 52.43
CA GLY A 819 47.28 -41.27 53.17
C GLY A 819 47.07 -40.01 52.33
N VAL A 820 46.29 -39.10 52.88
CA VAL A 820 45.97 -37.80 52.30
C VAL A 820 47.02 -36.77 52.69
N SER A 821 47.41 -35.96 51.72
CA SER A 821 48.19 -34.74 51.96
C SER A 821 47.30 -33.53 51.72
N ILE A 822 47.00 -32.78 52.77
CA ILE A 822 46.23 -31.53 52.72
C ILE A 822 47.21 -30.37 52.83
N ASN A 823 47.19 -29.45 51.88
CA ASN A 823 47.99 -28.24 51.90
C ASN A 823 47.09 -27.02 51.68
N ILE A 824 46.71 -26.36 52.77
CA ILE A 824 45.74 -25.27 52.70
C ILE A 824 46.35 -24.00 52.07
N THR A 825 47.67 -23.81 52.19
CA THR A 825 48.36 -22.69 51.52
C THR A 825 48.35 -22.87 50.00
N ALA A 826 48.54 -24.11 49.54
CA ALA A 826 48.43 -24.47 48.13
C ALA A 826 46.99 -24.69 47.66
N LYS A 827 46.01 -24.70 48.58
CA LYS A 827 44.59 -24.96 48.30
C LYS A 827 44.31 -26.33 47.66
N VAL A 828 45.04 -27.36 48.09
CA VAL A 828 44.96 -28.71 47.50
C VAL A 828 44.91 -29.79 48.57
N ALA A 829 44.03 -30.77 48.39
CA ALA A 829 44.10 -32.08 49.03
C ALA A 829 44.46 -33.15 48.00
N GLN A 830 45.42 -34.02 48.31
CA GLN A 830 46.01 -34.95 47.35
C GLN A 830 46.17 -36.36 47.93
N VAL A 831 45.90 -37.37 47.11
CA VAL A 831 46.15 -38.79 47.41
C VAL A 831 46.86 -39.40 46.21
N GLY A 832 48.15 -39.70 46.35
CA GLY A 832 48.98 -40.14 45.23
C GLY A 832 49.03 -39.09 44.10
N SER A 833 48.53 -39.43 42.91
CA SER A 833 48.45 -38.50 41.76
C SER A 833 47.09 -37.82 41.61
N GLU A 834 46.09 -38.19 42.42
CA GLU A 834 44.75 -37.59 42.38
C GLU A 834 44.70 -36.40 43.34
N SER A 835 44.11 -35.29 42.91
CA SER A 835 44.04 -34.05 43.69
C SER A 835 42.67 -33.39 43.58
N LEU A 836 42.27 -32.74 44.65
CA LEU A 836 41.06 -31.93 44.79
C LEU A 836 41.49 -30.50 45.18
N SER A 837 40.90 -29.49 44.54
CA SER A 837 41.10 -28.10 44.95
C SER A 837 40.19 -27.81 46.14
N ILE A 838 40.72 -27.19 47.19
CA ILE A 838 39.98 -26.88 48.42
C ILE A 838 40.24 -25.43 48.85
N ALA A 839 39.24 -24.76 49.41
CA ALA A 839 39.39 -23.43 49.95
C ALA A 839 38.54 -23.26 51.22
N ASN A 840 39.07 -22.47 52.16
CA ASN A 840 38.40 -22.00 53.39
C ASN A 840 37.82 -23.11 54.30
N PHE A 841 38.44 -24.29 54.37
CA PHE A 841 38.08 -25.30 55.36
C PHE A 841 38.91 -25.11 56.64
N GLU A 842 38.30 -25.26 57.81
CA GLU A 842 38.97 -25.10 59.11
C GLU A 842 39.15 -26.42 59.88
N THR A 843 38.37 -27.46 59.56
CA THR A 843 38.39 -28.76 60.23
C THR A 843 38.74 -29.87 59.25
N PHE A 844 39.73 -30.69 59.60
CA PHE A 844 40.22 -31.78 58.76
C PHE A 844 40.23 -33.11 59.52
N ILE A 845 39.72 -34.18 58.89
CA ILE A 845 39.79 -35.53 59.43
C ILE A 845 40.50 -36.42 58.41
N GLY A 846 41.55 -37.10 58.85
CA GLY A 846 42.39 -38.01 58.09
C GLY A 846 41.75 -39.35 57.76
N THR A 847 42.52 -40.16 57.07
CA THR A 847 42.23 -41.52 56.65
C THR A 847 42.64 -42.53 57.75
N ASN A 848 42.75 -43.81 57.38
CA ASN A 848 43.34 -44.86 58.21
C ASN A 848 44.79 -45.18 57.79
N ARG A 849 45.46 -44.22 57.16
CA ARG A 849 46.82 -44.28 56.64
C ARG A 849 47.58 -43.06 57.15
N ASP A 850 48.89 -43.07 56.97
CA ASP A 850 49.77 -41.97 57.38
C ASP A 850 49.50 -40.72 56.52
N ASP A 851 48.90 -39.71 57.13
CA ASP A 851 48.44 -38.48 56.50
C ASP A 851 49.39 -37.30 56.77
N THR A 852 49.25 -36.22 55.99
CA THR A 852 50.04 -35.00 56.18
C THR A 852 49.17 -33.77 56.03
N PHE A 853 49.08 -32.96 57.06
CA PHE A 853 48.29 -31.73 57.11
C PHE A 853 49.22 -30.53 57.17
N LYS A 854 49.47 -29.91 56.02
CA LYS A 854 50.19 -28.65 55.89
C LYS A 854 49.22 -27.47 56.00
N VAL A 855 49.19 -26.87 57.18
CA VAL A 855 48.15 -25.97 57.63
C VAL A 855 48.71 -24.61 58.06
N ASP A 856 47.81 -23.66 58.32
CA ASP A 856 48.11 -22.30 58.78
C ASP A 856 47.37 -21.99 60.09
N GLY A 857 47.64 -20.81 60.65
CA GLY A 857 47.06 -20.38 61.92
C GLY A 857 45.57 -20.03 61.92
N ASN A 858 44.81 -20.26 60.85
CA ASN A 858 43.35 -20.16 60.80
C ASN A 858 42.65 -21.51 61.03
N THR A 859 43.39 -22.62 60.96
CA THR A 859 42.89 -23.97 61.21
C THR A 859 42.30 -24.09 62.62
N ILE A 860 41.17 -24.78 62.77
CA ILE A 860 40.48 -24.96 64.05
C ILE A 860 40.75 -26.35 64.62
N GLN A 861 40.61 -27.39 63.79
CA GLN A 861 40.73 -28.77 64.24
C GLN A 861 41.35 -29.68 63.18
N VAL A 862 42.25 -30.57 63.62
CA VAL A 862 42.83 -31.63 62.78
C VAL A 862 42.77 -32.94 63.55
N ASP A 863 42.27 -33.99 62.91
CA ASP A 863 42.33 -35.37 63.38
C ASP A 863 43.11 -36.20 62.36
N GLY A 864 44.24 -36.81 62.73
CA GLY A 864 45.02 -37.65 61.80
C GLY A 864 44.36 -38.99 61.48
N GLY A 865 43.35 -39.40 62.25
CA GLY A 865 42.64 -40.64 62.02
C GLY A 865 43.37 -41.85 62.62
N ALA A 866 43.53 -42.92 61.85
CA ALA A 866 44.09 -44.19 62.33
C ALA A 866 45.44 -44.55 61.69
N GLY A 867 46.13 -43.55 61.13
CA GLY A 867 47.51 -43.67 60.68
C GLY A 867 48.46 -44.03 61.83
N LYS A 868 49.71 -44.32 61.48
CA LYS A 868 50.78 -44.55 62.46
C LYS A 868 51.78 -43.40 62.49
N LYS A 869 51.69 -42.49 61.51
CA LYS A 869 52.62 -41.38 61.26
C LYS A 869 51.88 -40.22 60.62
N ASP A 870 50.91 -39.70 61.33
CA ASP A 870 50.17 -38.52 60.89
C ASP A 870 50.96 -37.26 61.23
N ILE A 871 51.22 -36.44 60.21
CA ILE A 871 52.08 -35.25 60.30
C ILE A 871 51.21 -33.99 60.28
N LEU A 872 51.39 -33.12 61.26
CA LEU A 872 50.80 -31.78 61.31
C LEU A 872 51.90 -30.72 61.10
N ASP A 873 51.92 -30.09 59.92
CA ASP A 873 52.96 -29.17 59.45
C ASP A 873 52.51 -27.70 59.41
N PHE A 874 53.09 -26.87 60.28
CA PHE A 874 52.91 -25.42 60.35
C PHE A 874 54.13 -24.62 59.87
N ALA A 875 55.13 -25.24 59.23
CA ALA A 875 56.35 -24.55 58.80
C ALA A 875 56.08 -23.37 57.84
N GLY A 876 54.94 -23.38 57.16
CA GLY A 876 54.47 -22.29 56.29
C GLY A 876 53.64 -21.19 56.98
N SER A 877 53.33 -21.34 58.27
CA SER A 877 52.50 -20.38 59.01
C SER A 877 53.18 -19.01 59.13
N LYS A 878 52.36 -17.95 59.11
CA LYS A 878 52.79 -16.54 59.23
C LYS A 878 52.61 -15.96 60.64
N GLN A 879 52.30 -16.83 61.61
CA GLN A 879 52.10 -16.48 63.01
C GLN A 879 52.42 -17.69 63.89
N GLY A 880 52.72 -17.44 65.16
CA GLY A 880 52.88 -18.50 66.17
C GLY A 880 51.57 -19.24 66.41
N ILE A 881 51.68 -20.52 66.68
CA ILE A 881 50.60 -21.49 66.76
C ILE A 881 50.36 -21.94 68.20
N VAL A 882 49.10 -22.19 68.55
CA VAL A 882 48.74 -22.80 69.84
C VAL A 882 47.99 -24.10 69.58
N ILE A 883 48.53 -25.22 70.03
CA ILE A 883 47.94 -26.56 69.85
C ILE A 883 47.58 -27.15 71.22
N ASN A 884 46.34 -27.61 71.36
CA ASN A 884 45.80 -28.32 72.53
C ASN A 884 45.98 -27.60 73.90
N ASP A 885 46.18 -26.28 73.90
CA ASP A 885 46.17 -25.44 75.08
C ASP A 885 44.91 -24.58 75.12
N SER A 886 43.84 -25.15 75.68
CA SER A 886 42.54 -24.49 75.83
C SER A 886 42.56 -23.25 76.74
N THR A 887 43.68 -22.95 77.41
CA THR A 887 43.81 -21.76 78.26
C THR A 887 44.17 -20.50 77.47
N ARG A 888 44.50 -20.64 76.18
CA ARG A 888 44.90 -19.53 75.30
C ARG A 888 43.91 -19.37 74.12
N PRO A 889 43.71 -18.14 73.62
CA PRO A 889 42.89 -17.91 72.44
C PRO A 889 43.53 -18.50 71.18
N LYS A 890 42.72 -18.77 70.14
CA LYS A 890 43.15 -19.39 68.86
C LYS A 890 43.81 -20.78 69.03
N ASN A 891 43.32 -21.56 70.00
CA ASN A 891 43.77 -22.92 70.21
C ASN A 891 43.27 -23.86 69.10
N ILE A 892 44.20 -24.53 68.43
CA ILE A 892 43.95 -25.60 67.46
C ILE A 892 43.79 -26.92 68.22
N ILE A 893 42.75 -27.68 67.91
CA ILE A 893 42.53 -29.01 68.47
C ILE A 893 43.17 -30.03 67.53
N ALA A 894 44.23 -30.70 67.99
CA ALA A 894 44.90 -31.76 67.25
C ALA A 894 44.72 -33.10 67.97
N THR A 895 44.21 -34.12 67.28
CA THR A 895 44.05 -35.48 67.80
C THR A 895 44.63 -36.51 66.84
N ASN A 896 45.13 -37.63 67.35
CA ASN A 896 45.73 -38.71 66.55
C ASN A 896 46.80 -38.18 65.57
N ILE A 897 47.77 -37.41 66.11
CA ILE A 897 48.90 -36.87 65.34
C ILE A 897 50.17 -37.38 66.02
N GLU A 898 51.03 -38.04 65.25
CA GLU A 898 52.31 -38.56 65.75
C GLU A 898 53.50 -37.63 65.48
N GLU A 899 53.41 -36.70 64.52
CA GLU A 899 54.50 -35.76 64.23
C GLU A 899 53.99 -34.33 64.05
N TYR A 900 54.52 -33.40 64.86
CA TYR A 900 54.23 -31.98 64.81
C TYR A 900 55.43 -31.22 64.26
N ILE A 901 55.21 -30.34 63.28
CA ILE A 901 56.20 -29.41 62.76
C ILE A 901 55.69 -27.99 63.02
N GLY A 902 56.41 -27.22 63.82
CA GLY A 902 56.12 -25.84 64.16
C GLY A 902 56.47 -24.87 63.05
N SER A 903 56.17 -23.60 63.31
CA SER A 903 56.32 -22.45 62.45
C SER A 903 57.69 -21.79 62.62
N ALA A 904 57.84 -20.60 62.02
CA ALA A 904 59.02 -19.75 62.25
C ALA A 904 58.79 -18.68 63.33
N TYR A 905 57.74 -18.86 64.15
CA TYR A 905 57.31 -17.94 65.20
C TYR A 905 57.03 -18.72 66.48
N ASN A 906 57.00 -18.00 67.59
CA ASN A 906 56.77 -18.55 68.93
C ASN A 906 55.50 -19.41 69.02
N ASP A 907 55.69 -20.71 69.01
CA ASP A 907 54.66 -21.73 69.07
C ASP A 907 54.44 -22.23 70.49
N ARG A 908 53.28 -22.83 70.71
CA ARG A 908 52.95 -23.51 71.95
C ARG A 908 52.19 -24.78 71.65
N ILE A 909 52.84 -25.92 71.84
CA ILE A 909 52.29 -27.22 71.46
C ILE A 909 52.12 -28.07 72.71
N LYS A 910 50.94 -28.68 72.87
CA LYS A 910 50.68 -29.67 73.90
C LYS A 910 50.35 -31.03 73.27
N GLY A 911 51.26 -31.97 73.41
CA GLY A 911 51.12 -33.37 73.04
C GLY A 911 50.15 -34.13 73.92
N THR A 912 50.03 -35.43 73.65
CA THR A 912 49.04 -36.31 74.28
C THR A 912 49.70 -37.25 75.28
N ALA A 913 49.30 -38.52 75.30
CA ALA A 913 49.95 -39.58 76.08
C ALA A 913 50.59 -40.64 75.16
N ALA A 914 50.62 -40.39 73.85
CA ALA A 914 51.19 -41.26 72.84
C ALA A 914 52.63 -40.84 72.52
N ASP A 915 53.40 -41.71 71.87
CA ASP A 915 54.78 -41.40 71.48
C ASP A 915 54.74 -40.41 70.29
N GLU A 916 55.13 -39.15 70.51
CA GLU A 916 55.04 -38.09 69.51
C GLU A 916 56.40 -37.50 69.13
N ILE A 917 56.51 -37.02 67.90
CA ILE A 917 57.69 -36.33 67.38
C ILE A 917 57.36 -34.84 67.26
N PHE A 918 58.11 -33.98 67.92
CA PHE A 918 58.00 -32.55 67.81
C PHE A 918 59.21 -31.98 67.07
N ARG A 919 58.97 -31.17 66.05
CA ARG A 919 59.97 -30.31 65.40
C ARG A 919 59.47 -28.88 65.58
N ASP A 920 60.04 -28.14 66.50
CA ASP A 920 59.57 -26.80 66.89
C ASP A 920 59.77 -25.72 65.82
N GLY A 921 60.85 -25.74 65.04
CA GLY A 921 61.06 -24.78 63.96
C GLY A 921 61.91 -23.58 64.37
N ALA A 922 61.36 -22.37 64.34
CA ALA A 922 62.07 -21.18 64.82
C ALA A 922 61.13 -20.29 65.62
N GLY A 923 61.67 -19.42 66.48
CA GLY A 923 60.88 -18.65 67.44
C GLY A 923 61.19 -19.11 68.86
N ASP A 924 60.69 -18.40 69.88
CA ASP A 924 60.79 -18.87 71.26
C ASP A 924 59.59 -19.78 71.57
N ASP A 925 59.77 -21.09 71.42
CA ASP A 925 58.70 -22.08 71.42
C ASP A 925 58.45 -22.70 72.80
N VAL A 926 57.23 -23.19 73.05
CA VAL A 926 56.87 -23.87 74.31
C VAL A 926 56.16 -25.19 74.04
N ILE A 927 56.83 -26.32 74.25
CA ILE A 927 56.27 -27.64 73.95
C ILE A 927 56.13 -28.46 75.22
N PHE A 928 54.93 -29.01 75.43
CA PHE A 928 54.63 -29.97 76.48
C PHE A 928 54.33 -31.32 75.82
N GLY A 929 55.25 -32.29 75.89
CA GLY A 929 55.05 -33.61 75.25
C GLY A 929 53.88 -34.39 75.85
N GLY A 930 53.74 -34.34 77.18
CA GLY A 930 52.71 -35.11 77.88
C GLY A 930 53.22 -36.48 78.30
N GLY A 931 52.48 -37.55 78.07
CA GLY A 931 52.95 -38.93 78.31
C GLY A 931 53.42 -39.57 77.01
N GLY A 932 54.09 -40.73 77.06
CA GLY A 932 54.70 -41.34 75.87
C GLY A 932 56.21 -41.17 75.84
N ASN A 933 56.90 -41.84 74.91
CA ASN A 933 58.34 -41.66 74.67
C ASN A 933 58.50 -40.69 73.49
N ASP A 934 58.49 -39.41 73.79
CA ASP A 934 58.46 -38.36 72.78
C ASP A 934 59.85 -38.08 72.19
N ILE A 935 59.90 -37.49 71.00
CA ILE A 935 61.14 -37.04 70.37
C ILE A 935 61.03 -35.57 70.02
N PHE A 936 61.83 -34.73 70.64
CA PHE A 936 61.91 -33.30 70.36
C PHE A 936 63.14 -33.00 69.50
N TYR A 937 62.93 -32.48 68.30
CA TYR A 937 63.93 -31.86 67.45
C TYR A 937 63.85 -30.36 67.66
N ASN A 938 64.97 -29.77 68.04
CA ASN A 938 65.02 -28.36 68.39
C ASN A 938 65.26 -27.42 67.20
N GLY A 939 64.95 -26.16 67.44
CA GLY A 939 64.83 -25.11 66.46
C GLY A 939 65.80 -23.97 66.67
N LEU A 940 65.53 -22.82 66.02
CA LEU A 940 66.22 -21.56 66.31
C LEU A 940 65.39 -20.73 67.29
N GLY A 941 65.92 -20.38 68.45
CA GLY A 941 65.18 -19.51 69.38
C GLY A 941 65.61 -19.73 70.82
N ASN A 942 64.77 -19.36 71.79
CA ASN A 942 64.95 -19.77 73.18
C ASN A 942 63.74 -20.59 73.60
N ASP A 943 63.87 -21.91 73.47
CA ASP A 943 62.72 -22.81 73.54
C ASP A 943 62.53 -23.36 74.95
N VAL A 944 61.30 -23.77 75.28
CA VAL A 944 60.95 -24.38 76.57
C VAL A 944 60.21 -25.69 76.34
N TYR A 945 60.84 -26.79 76.73
CA TYR A 945 60.25 -28.12 76.64
C TYR A 945 59.87 -28.68 78.01
N ALA A 946 58.75 -29.39 78.09
CA ALA A 946 58.32 -30.15 79.25
C ALA A 946 58.00 -31.60 78.86
N SER A 947 58.82 -32.53 79.33
CA SER A 947 58.96 -33.92 78.86
C SER A 947 58.24 -34.94 79.77
N GLY A 948 56.91 -34.98 79.82
CA GLY A 948 56.14 -35.52 80.96
C GLY A 948 56.54 -36.91 81.52
N GLU A 949 55.86 -38.01 81.20
CA GLU A 949 55.94 -39.29 81.96
C GLU A 949 56.70 -40.47 81.30
N SER A 950 57.65 -40.30 80.36
CA SER A 950 58.43 -41.47 79.88
C SER A 950 59.73 -41.14 79.11
N GLY A 951 60.31 -42.10 78.37
CA GLY A 951 61.69 -42.13 77.87
C GLY A 951 61.99 -41.18 76.70
N ASP A 952 61.69 -39.91 76.89
CA ASP A 952 61.75 -38.85 75.88
C ASP A 952 63.18 -38.60 75.39
N GLN A 953 63.29 -38.26 74.11
CA GLN A 953 64.54 -37.95 73.42
C GLN A 953 64.55 -36.50 72.96
N PHE A 954 65.57 -35.75 73.35
CA PHE A 954 65.83 -34.41 72.82
C PHE A 954 67.00 -34.47 71.83
N ILE A 955 66.82 -33.92 70.63
CA ILE A 955 67.79 -33.93 69.54
C ILE A 955 68.14 -32.49 69.18
N PHE A 956 69.37 -32.09 69.52
CA PHE A 956 69.87 -30.74 69.29
C PHE A 956 70.66 -30.60 67.97
N SER A 957 70.31 -29.61 67.14
CA SER A 957 71.00 -29.17 65.92
C SER A 957 71.61 -27.76 66.13
N GLY A 958 72.65 -27.37 65.39
CA GLY A 958 73.46 -26.16 65.70
C GLY A 958 72.72 -24.81 65.59
N ASN A 959 73.14 -23.80 66.38
CA ASN A 959 72.60 -22.41 66.46
C ASN A 959 71.22 -22.22 67.14
N PHE A 960 70.93 -23.03 68.16
CA PHE A 960 69.64 -23.15 68.84
C PHE A 960 69.33 -22.17 69.99
N GLY A 961 70.10 -21.10 70.17
CA GLY A 961 69.90 -20.15 71.28
C GLY A 961 69.89 -20.79 72.69
N LYS A 962 69.11 -20.23 73.63
CA LYS A 962 69.11 -20.64 75.07
C LYS A 962 67.87 -21.43 75.44
N ASP A 963 67.95 -22.74 75.27
CA ASP A 963 66.81 -23.62 75.50
C ASP A 963 66.70 -24.09 76.96
N GLY A 964 65.46 -24.26 77.40
CA GLY A 964 65.05 -24.74 78.71
C GLY A 964 64.36 -26.10 78.62
N ILE A 965 64.87 -27.11 79.35
CA ILE A 965 64.14 -28.37 79.55
C ILE A 965 63.63 -28.43 81.00
N ALA A 966 62.30 -28.48 81.16
CA ALA A 966 61.62 -28.64 82.42
C ALA A 966 61.18 -30.09 82.65
N ASP A 967 61.99 -30.84 83.41
CA ASP A 967 61.70 -32.23 83.79
C ASP A 967 60.69 -32.28 84.96
N THR A 968 59.64 -33.08 84.81
CA THR A 968 58.71 -33.37 85.91
C THR A 968 58.95 -34.72 86.60
N LYS A 969 59.77 -35.66 86.06
CA LYS A 969 60.39 -36.85 86.70
C LYS A 969 61.18 -37.78 85.71
N LYS A 970 62.33 -38.32 86.17
CA LYS A 970 63.11 -39.54 85.75
C LYS A 970 62.88 -40.11 84.33
N GLY A 971 63.91 -40.05 83.46
CA GLY A 971 64.04 -40.95 82.30
C GLY A 971 64.60 -40.36 81.00
N VAL A 972 64.78 -39.04 80.95
CA VAL A 972 65.12 -38.28 79.72
C VAL A 972 66.49 -38.66 79.15
N ALA A 973 66.54 -38.95 77.85
CA ALA A 973 67.77 -39.14 77.09
C ALA A 973 68.00 -37.93 76.17
N ILE A 974 69.14 -37.25 76.31
CA ILE A 974 69.51 -36.11 75.47
C ILE A 974 70.55 -36.56 74.47
N LYS A 975 70.22 -36.45 73.18
CA LYS A 975 71.11 -36.76 72.06
C LYS A 975 71.51 -35.46 71.37
N ILE A 976 72.79 -35.31 71.08
CA ILE A 976 73.32 -34.15 70.35
C ILE A 976 73.76 -34.67 68.98
N GLY A 977 73.25 -34.08 67.90
CA GLY A 977 73.58 -34.50 66.54
C GLY A 977 74.99 -34.06 66.10
N ASN A 978 75.36 -34.39 64.86
CA ASN A 978 76.57 -33.88 64.23
C ASN A 978 76.43 -32.37 63.96
N ILE A 979 77.24 -31.56 64.65
CA ILE A 979 77.23 -30.09 64.56
C ILE A 979 78.45 -29.63 63.76
N ASP A 980 78.24 -28.78 62.74
CA ASP A 980 79.33 -28.06 62.08
C ASP A 980 79.82 -26.92 63.00
N LEU A 981 80.96 -27.13 63.63
CA LEU A 981 81.54 -26.24 64.64
C LEU A 981 82.14 -24.95 64.06
N SER A 982 82.12 -24.75 62.75
CA SER A 982 82.73 -23.57 62.12
C SER A 982 81.88 -22.29 62.19
N THR A 983 80.61 -22.38 62.62
CA THR A 983 79.65 -21.26 62.56
C THR A 983 78.72 -21.10 63.78
N VAL A 984 78.98 -21.77 64.91
CA VAL A 984 78.04 -21.84 66.06
C VAL A 984 78.58 -21.20 67.34
N GLU A 985 77.87 -20.21 67.90
CA GLU A 985 78.01 -19.76 69.30
C GLU A 985 77.14 -20.64 70.20
N TRP A 986 77.75 -21.45 71.08
CA TRP A 986 77.02 -22.22 72.09
C TRP A 986 76.58 -21.29 73.23
N THR A 987 75.28 -21.01 73.38
CA THR A 987 74.77 -20.10 74.41
C THR A 987 74.14 -20.78 75.64
N GLY A 988 74.08 -22.12 75.67
CA GLY A 988 73.83 -22.95 76.86
C GLY A 988 72.39 -23.47 77.00
N ILE A 989 72.24 -24.77 77.34
CA ILE A 989 70.96 -25.41 77.69
C ILE A 989 70.76 -25.33 79.21
N SER A 990 69.60 -24.85 79.65
CA SER A 990 69.25 -24.74 81.06
C SER A 990 68.20 -25.78 81.47
N PHE A 991 68.38 -26.42 82.62
CA PHE A 991 67.39 -27.37 83.18
C PHE A 991 66.64 -26.71 84.34
N PHE A 992 65.31 -26.67 84.29
CA PHE A 992 64.49 -26.00 85.31
C PHE A 992 63.46 -26.97 85.93
N GLY A 993 63.59 -27.29 87.22
CA GLY A 993 62.62 -28.16 87.90
C GLY A 993 62.95 -28.45 89.37
N VAL A 994 61.93 -28.79 90.16
CA VAL A 994 62.04 -29.10 91.61
C VAL A 994 62.38 -30.58 91.90
N GLY A 995 62.67 -31.37 90.85
CA GLY A 995 62.99 -32.78 90.94
C GLY A 995 64.48 -33.04 91.11
N ARG A 996 64.90 -33.67 92.22
CA ARG A 996 66.27 -34.18 92.38
C ARG A 996 66.51 -35.29 91.36
N PHE A 997 67.55 -35.19 90.51
CA PHE A 997 68.09 -36.32 89.75
C PHE A 997 68.56 -37.42 90.72
N LYS A 998 67.68 -38.36 91.08
CA LYS A 998 67.98 -39.40 92.09
C LYS A 998 67.83 -40.79 91.48
N ASN A 999 68.94 -41.51 91.33
CA ASN A 999 69.07 -42.86 90.78
C ASN A 999 68.68 -43.01 89.29
N ALA A 1000 69.46 -42.38 88.40
CA ALA A 1000 69.59 -42.84 87.03
C ALA A 1000 70.73 -43.88 86.96
N SER A 1001 70.42 -45.15 87.16
CA SER A 1001 71.26 -46.24 86.67
C SER A 1001 71.03 -46.39 85.16
N LYS A 1002 71.42 -45.35 84.40
CA LYS A 1002 71.71 -45.32 82.96
C LYS A 1002 72.19 -43.91 82.62
N THR A 1003 73.36 -43.87 81.99
CA THR A 1003 74.19 -42.74 81.62
C THR A 1003 73.43 -41.66 80.84
N LEU A 1004 73.69 -40.38 81.12
CA LEU A 1004 73.49 -39.30 80.13
C LEU A 1004 74.46 -39.60 78.98
N MET A 1005 73.99 -40.27 77.93
CA MET A 1005 74.81 -40.59 76.76
C MET A 1005 74.87 -39.35 75.86
N LEU A 1006 75.85 -38.48 76.12
CA LEU A 1006 76.35 -37.57 75.11
C LEU A 1006 77.14 -38.42 74.11
N ASP A 1007 76.48 -38.89 73.06
CA ASP A 1007 77.17 -39.53 71.94
C ASP A 1007 77.78 -38.43 71.06
N THR A 1008 78.94 -37.91 71.48
CA THR A 1008 79.75 -37.05 70.63
C THR A 1008 80.80 -37.94 69.98
N ASP A 1009 80.71 -38.12 68.67
CA ASP A 1009 81.83 -38.60 67.87
C ASP A 1009 82.93 -37.52 67.88
N GLY A 1010 83.66 -37.45 69.01
CA GLY A 1010 84.98 -36.84 69.10
C GLY A 1010 85.11 -35.35 69.43
N VAL A 1011 84.20 -34.69 70.19
CA VAL A 1011 84.44 -33.32 70.69
C VAL A 1011 83.91 -33.11 72.13
N SER A 1012 84.72 -32.47 72.96
CA SER A 1012 84.42 -32.02 74.34
C SER A 1012 83.63 -30.71 74.36
N GLY A 1013 82.41 -30.74 74.91
CA GLY A 1013 81.59 -29.56 75.19
C GLY A 1013 81.59 -29.18 76.67
N LEU A 1014 81.46 -27.89 76.95
CA LEU A 1014 81.46 -27.28 78.28
C LEU A 1014 80.02 -27.18 78.81
N ILE A 1015 79.72 -27.86 79.93
CA ILE A 1015 78.43 -27.69 80.64
C ILE A 1015 78.64 -26.56 81.65
N THR A 1016 77.74 -25.58 81.73
CA THR A 1016 77.77 -24.57 82.79
C THR A 1016 76.54 -24.68 83.69
N ASP A 1017 76.67 -24.31 84.96
CA ASP A 1017 75.51 -24.19 85.84
C ASP A 1017 74.65 -22.96 85.48
N SER A 1018 73.48 -22.83 86.10
CA SER A 1018 72.54 -21.70 85.87
C SER A 1018 73.10 -20.32 86.23
N SER A 1019 74.34 -20.24 86.72
CA SER A 1019 75.07 -19.00 87.04
C SER A 1019 76.25 -18.76 86.07
N GLY A 1020 76.43 -19.61 85.06
CA GLY A 1020 77.50 -19.52 84.07
C GLY A 1020 78.84 -20.12 84.51
N ASN A 1021 78.89 -20.94 85.56
CA ASN A 1021 80.14 -21.56 86.01
C ASN A 1021 80.42 -22.88 85.27
N GLU A 1022 81.65 -23.08 84.80
CA GLU A 1022 82.10 -24.27 84.08
C GLU A 1022 82.10 -25.55 84.94
N LEU A 1023 81.42 -26.61 84.47
CA LEU A 1023 81.52 -27.99 84.94
C LEU A 1023 82.53 -28.73 84.05
N LEU A 1024 83.77 -28.82 84.54
CA LEU A 1024 84.87 -29.57 83.90
C LEU A 1024 84.61 -31.08 83.90
N LEU A 1025 84.42 -31.69 82.72
CA LEU A 1025 84.50 -33.14 82.53
C LEU A 1025 85.97 -33.54 82.25
N GLY A 1026 86.65 -34.05 83.27
CA GLY A 1026 88.03 -34.52 83.18
C GLY A 1026 88.16 -35.92 82.55
N ASN A 1027 89.17 -36.10 81.71
CA ASN A 1027 89.65 -37.38 81.19
C ASN A 1027 90.13 -38.32 82.33
N ALA A 1028 89.77 -39.62 82.30
CA ALA A 1028 90.72 -40.75 82.47
C ALA A 1028 90.09 -42.16 82.36
N PHE A 1029 90.94 -43.09 81.93
CA PHE A 1029 90.74 -44.51 81.59
C PHE A 1029 90.36 -45.47 82.73
N ALA A 1030 89.76 -46.58 82.33
CA ALA A 1030 89.86 -47.97 82.84
C ALA A 1030 89.54 -48.28 84.32
N ASN A 1031 88.52 -49.15 84.47
CA ASN A 1031 88.20 -50.02 85.62
C ASN A 1031 87.75 -49.38 86.93
N GLY A 1032 86.45 -49.51 87.21
CA GLY A 1032 85.94 -49.83 88.54
C GLY A 1032 85.53 -48.64 89.39
N VAL A 1033 84.21 -48.39 89.40
CA VAL A 1033 83.38 -47.79 90.46
C VAL A 1033 84.01 -46.67 91.30
N PHE A 1034 83.52 -45.45 91.13
CA PHE A 1034 83.49 -44.48 92.22
C PHE A 1034 82.13 -43.80 92.36
N ASN A 1035 81.77 -43.63 93.62
CA ASN A 1035 80.47 -43.25 94.16
C ASN A 1035 80.58 -41.82 94.73
N ILE A 1036 79.51 -41.03 94.56
CA ILE A 1036 79.00 -39.99 95.48
C ILE A 1036 79.77 -38.64 95.46
N LEU A 1037 79.12 -37.48 95.29
CA LEU A 1037 78.10 -36.89 96.17
C LEU A 1037 77.10 -35.98 95.42
#